data_AF-A0A8T6YI14-F1
#
_entry.id   AF-A0A8T6YI14-F1
#
_cell.length_a   1.000
_cell.length_b   1.000
_cell.length_c   1.000
_cell.angle_alpha   90.00
_cell.angle_beta   90.00
_cell.angle_gamma   90.00
#
_symmetry.space_group_name_H-M   'P 1'
#
loop_
_entity.id
_entity.type
_entity.pdbx_description
1 polymer ?
#
loop_
_entity_poly.entity_id
_entity_poly.type
_entity_poly.pdbx_seq_one_letter_code
_entity_poly.pdbx_strand_id
1 'polypeptide(L)'
;MAAYLVSLWSVEIQRYEHKDLFLNIISLFEDKLSTFFLESLLDEDSRRKDVLDMIPAPLYWERLDSLRSLIDSNLDDDFSYPWSMIQQNLAACNLFISRHKILIRPWIPPTRTHLPFANATQRIYMSATLGAGGELERITGIPKIDRLPVPAGWDKQGSGRRFFIFPNQSFGSKDYMPWLLARICNQNRTLVLCPDNKTAGRLEDEMKDCKGITILKSADIESSLDPFKKHSHAALILTNRYDGIDLPDDSCRQLIIAGKPDAINLQERFLLSRLRIFSLLKDRIITRFTQATGRCTRGVRDYSLVILDGTDLHTFCLKNENLEVMHPELQAELKFGIDNSKVTKIDELSENINLFLKQGDEWKEQDQLIKTIRQDCTVSKDKRSETLMNIVKDEVDFQYYLWRRDYPHALESAQNVVDKLSGDDFKTYRGLWYYFEGCIAWQLSLSSPSKGFEKIVKDNLDRAVSCIDTSSWFSDVALPTGIDITKDKFSTMNICSAEQIEENITAFGATGKTFGAKMNEIKELINSDDSGKFENGLTKLGFILGFDANHPSDHAAPDSTWQITDSLLIIFEAKSDETKNDGISVSTCREANGHYNWAKSKIAGFDKINKKYVVVVPQRTKIDKLAMPHADNLYFMHISRVRQIFEDISGIYIRIRSQFNAYKEEEIKSKIMEELIHKKLDPESLIKEIENAPLNKLPQI
;
A
#
# COMPACT_ATOMS: atom_id res chain seq x y z
N MET A 1 20.19 -11.19 -0.25
CA MET A 1 20.58 -11.88 1.02
C MET A 1 19.43 -11.92 2.03
N ALA A 2 18.71 -10.81 2.24
CA ALA A 2 17.65 -10.72 3.26
C ALA A 2 16.45 -11.67 3.04
N ALA A 3 16.04 -11.87 1.78
CA ALA A 3 14.94 -12.76 1.45
C ALA A 3 15.22 -14.24 1.78
N TYR A 4 16.46 -14.69 1.60
CA TYR A 4 16.85 -16.10 1.75
C TYR A 4 16.99 -16.57 3.20
N LEU A 5 17.43 -15.70 4.11
CA LEU A 5 17.62 -16.11 5.50
C LEU A 5 16.27 -16.18 6.23
N VAL A 6 15.43 -15.18 6.00
CA VAL A 6 14.11 -15.07 6.64
C VAL A 6 13.12 -16.11 6.11
N SER A 7 13.27 -16.55 4.85
CA SER A 7 12.38 -17.55 4.25
C SER A 7 12.40 -18.89 4.99
N LEU A 8 13.50 -19.24 5.67
CA LEU A 8 13.58 -20.46 6.48
C LEU A 8 12.57 -20.49 7.64
N TRP A 9 12.04 -19.34 8.07
CA TRP A 9 11.00 -19.22 9.10
C TRP A 9 9.71 -18.59 8.56
N SER A 10 9.52 -18.56 7.24
CA SER A 10 8.34 -17.95 6.62
C SER A 10 7.57 -19.01 5.83
N VAL A 11 6.38 -19.34 6.32
CA VAL A 11 5.44 -20.21 5.60
C VAL A 11 4.54 -19.33 4.74
N GLU A 12 4.67 -19.46 3.42
CA GLU A 12 3.82 -18.77 2.45
C GLU A 12 2.86 -19.75 1.80
N ILE A 13 1.56 -19.52 1.95
CA ILE A 13 0.50 -20.33 1.34
C ILE A 13 -0.14 -19.49 0.24
N GLN A 14 0.18 -19.79 -1.02
CA GLN A 14 -0.38 -19.10 -2.18
C GLN A 14 -1.80 -19.59 -2.48
N ARG A 15 -2.74 -18.67 -2.73
CA ARG A 15 -4.15 -19.02 -3.05
C ARG A 15 -4.29 -19.88 -4.30
N TYR A 16 -3.46 -19.65 -5.31
CA TYR A 16 -3.57 -20.35 -6.59
C TYR A 16 -2.99 -21.77 -6.55
N GLU A 17 -1.89 -21.96 -5.82
CA GLU A 17 -1.23 -23.27 -5.68
C GLU A 17 -1.91 -24.11 -4.58
N HIS A 18 -2.35 -23.47 -3.49
CA HIS A 18 -2.87 -24.12 -2.30
C HIS A 18 -4.32 -23.71 -1.99
N LYS A 19 -5.20 -23.72 -3.00
CA LYS A 19 -6.55 -23.14 -2.92
C LYS A 19 -7.37 -23.63 -1.73
N ASP A 20 -7.43 -24.94 -1.51
CA ASP A 20 -8.26 -25.53 -0.45
C ASP A 20 -7.71 -25.18 0.94
N LEU A 21 -6.39 -25.31 1.15
CA LEU A 21 -5.73 -24.92 2.39
C LEU A 21 -5.94 -23.43 2.68
N PHE A 22 -5.77 -22.57 1.66
CA PHE A 22 -5.99 -21.13 1.79
C PHE A 22 -7.41 -20.83 2.26
N LEU A 23 -8.43 -21.35 1.57
CA LEU A 23 -9.85 -21.09 1.91
C LEU A 23 -10.23 -21.65 3.28
N ASN A 24 -9.72 -22.83 3.64
CA ASN A 24 -9.95 -23.41 4.96
C ASN A 24 -9.33 -22.56 6.08
N ILE A 25 -8.15 -21.98 5.86
CA ILE A 25 -7.57 -21.03 6.82
C ILE A 25 -8.43 -19.77 6.95
N ILE A 26 -8.96 -19.23 5.85
CA ILE A 26 -9.88 -18.07 5.93
C ILE A 26 -11.12 -18.42 6.77
N SER A 27 -11.70 -19.59 6.56
CA SER A 27 -12.88 -20.05 7.30
C SER A 27 -12.64 -20.16 8.82
N LEU A 28 -11.41 -20.48 9.26
CA LEU A 28 -11.06 -20.52 10.70
C LEU A 28 -11.22 -19.16 11.41
N PHE A 29 -11.18 -18.06 10.66
CA PHE A 29 -11.23 -16.70 11.19
C PHE A 29 -12.47 -15.91 10.72
N GLU A 30 -13.37 -16.51 9.94
CA GLU A 30 -14.53 -15.83 9.34
C GLU A 30 -15.43 -15.15 10.39
N ASP A 31 -15.57 -15.74 11.57
CA ASP A 31 -16.39 -15.19 12.66
C ASP A 31 -15.81 -13.91 13.29
N LYS A 32 -14.56 -13.58 12.98
CA LYS A 32 -13.84 -12.42 13.53
C LYS A 32 -13.46 -11.38 12.48
N LEU A 33 -13.54 -11.69 11.19
CA LEU A 33 -13.17 -10.75 10.13
C LEU A 33 -14.37 -9.87 9.73
N SER A 34 -14.13 -8.62 9.37
CA SER A 34 -15.18 -7.74 8.85
C SER A 34 -15.72 -8.25 7.52
N THR A 35 -16.99 -7.97 7.23
CA THR A 35 -17.63 -8.46 5.99
C THR A 35 -16.89 -7.93 4.76
N PHE A 36 -16.54 -6.64 4.78
CA PHE A 36 -15.74 -6.02 3.72
C PHE A 36 -14.40 -6.74 3.49
N PHE A 37 -13.66 -7.06 4.54
CA PHE A 37 -12.38 -7.76 4.39
C PHE A 37 -12.59 -9.17 3.85
N LEU A 38 -13.57 -9.92 4.37
CA LEU A 38 -13.89 -11.25 3.88
C LEU A 38 -14.28 -11.26 2.40
N GLU A 39 -15.14 -10.35 1.97
CA GLU A 39 -15.48 -10.23 0.55
C GLU A 39 -14.25 -9.88 -0.29
N SER A 40 -13.39 -8.99 0.20
CA SER A 40 -12.14 -8.66 -0.51
C SER A 40 -11.21 -9.87 -0.68
N LEU A 41 -11.26 -10.84 0.25
CA LEU A 41 -10.50 -12.09 0.16
C LEU A 41 -11.16 -13.10 -0.76
N LEU A 42 -12.48 -13.26 -0.69
CA LEU A 42 -13.22 -14.33 -1.38
C LEU A 42 -13.59 -13.98 -2.82
N ASP A 43 -13.84 -12.71 -3.12
CA ASP A 43 -14.26 -12.28 -4.45
C ASP A 43 -13.22 -12.65 -5.51
N GLU A 44 -13.69 -13.27 -6.60
CA GLU A 44 -12.86 -13.67 -7.74
C GLU A 44 -12.74 -12.53 -8.78
N ASP A 45 -13.51 -11.44 -8.65
CA ASP A 45 -13.36 -10.26 -9.52
C ASP A 45 -12.01 -9.57 -9.24
N SER A 46 -11.10 -9.70 -10.20
CA SER A 46 -9.77 -9.09 -10.19
C SER A 46 -9.74 -7.55 -10.07
N ARG A 47 -10.89 -6.89 -10.24
CA ARG A 47 -11.05 -5.43 -10.13
C ARG A 47 -11.15 -4.95 -8.68
N ARG A 48 -11.57 -5.81 -7.74
CA ARG A 48 -11.52 -5.46 -6.30
C ARG A 48 -10.08 -5.46 -5.79
N LYS A 49 -9.81 -4.50 -4.91
CA LYS A 49 -8.48 -4.22 -4.37
C LYS A 49 -7.97 -5.36 -3.48
N ASP A 50 -6.67 -5.68 -3.57
CA ASP A 50 -6.00 -6.62 -2.67
C ASP A 50 -5.81 -5.94 -1.30
N VAL A 51 -6.70 -6.26 -0.36
CA VAL A 51 -6.59 -5.84 1.04
C VAL A 51 -5.70 -6.83 1.79
N LEU A 52 -4.95 -6.32 2.74
CA LEU A 52 -4.03 -7.06 3.57
C LEU A 52 -4.25 -6.67 5.04
N ASP A 53 -4.28 -7.67 5.92
CA ASP A 53 -4.27 -7.49 7.37
C ASP A 53 -3.41 -8.52 8.10
N MET A 54 -2.94 -8.12 9.30
CA MET A 54 -2.39 -9.04 10.29
C MET A 54 -3.52 -9.50 11.21
N ILE A 55 -3.71 -10.81 11.35
CA ILE A 55 -4.67 -11.34 12.32
C ILE A 55 -4.17 -11.02 13.73
N PRO A 56 -4.99 -10.36 14.56
CA PRO A 56 -4.57 -10.00 15.91
C PRO A 56 -4.11 -11.21 16.72
N ALA A 57 -2.98 -11.08 17.40
CA ALA A 57 -2.36 -12.16 18.17
C ALA A 57 -3.32 -12.87 19.14
N PRO A 58 -4.21 -12.18 19.91
CA PRO A 58 -5.16 -12.86 20.78
C PRO A 58 -6.11 -13.82 20.02
N LEU A 59 -6.63 -13.39 18.87
CA LEU A 59 -7.52 -14.22 18.05
C LEU A 59 -6.78 -15.36 17.36
N TYR A 60 -5.56 -15.07 16.91
CA TYR A 60 -4.67 -16.07 16.34
C TYR A 60 -4.32 -17.16 17.37
N TRP A 61 -4.05 -16.78 18.62
CA TRP A 61 -3.70 -17.68 19.71
C TRP A 61 -4.85 -18.64 20.07
N GLU A 62 -6.11 -18.20 20.01
CA GLU A 62 -7.29 -19.04 20.23
C GLU A 62 -7.46 -20.16 19.18
N ARG A 63 -6.83 -20.02 18.00
CA ARG A 63 -6.99 -20.95 16.86
C ARG A 63 -5.72 -21.73 16.51
N LEU A 64 -4.66 -21.66 17.32
CA LEU A 64 -3.35 -22.25 16.99
C LEU A 64 -3.39 -23.75 16.71
N ASP A 65 -4.10 -24.53 17.54
CA ASP A 65 -4.12 -25.99 17.39
C ASP A 65 -4.93 -26.42 16.16
N SER A 66 -6.04 -25.73 15.86
CA SER A 66 -6.80 -25.93 14.64
C SER A 66 -5.99 -25.56 13.39
N LEU A 67 -5.29 -24.43 13.43
CA LEU A 67 -4.42 -23.99 12.35
C LEU A 67 -3.26 -24.98 12.13
N ARG A 68 -2.60 -25.43 13.21
CA ARG A 68 -1.54 -26.44 13.12
C ARG A 68 -2.05 -27.71 12.46
N SER A 69 -3.16 -28.25 12.96
CA SER A 69 -3.76 -29.49 12.43
C SER A 69 -4.12 -29.37 10.96
N LEU A 70 -4.62 -28.19 10.54
CA LEU A 70 -4.98 -27.91 9.16
C LEU A 70 -3.75 -27.89 8.24
N ILE A 71 -2.65 -27.25 8.66
CA ILE A 71 -1.41 -27.20 7.87
C ILE A 71 -0.73 -28.57 7.85
N ASP A 72 -0.66 -29.28 8.98
CA ASP A 72 -0.08 -30.63 9.07
C ASP A 72 -0.77 -31.63 8.13
N SER A 73 -2.08 -31.47 7.93
CA SER A 73 -2.88 -32.33 7.05
C SER A 73 -2.75 -31.99 5.56
N ASN A 74 -2.14 -30.86 5.22
CA ASN A 74 -2.02 -30.33 3.86
C ASN A 74 -0.58 -29.89 3.55
N LEU A 75 0.42 -30.60 4.09
CA LEU A 75 1.82 -30.27 3.85
C LEU A 75 2.17 -30.45 2.38
N ASP A 76 2.82 -29.42 1.83
CA ASP A 76 3.41 -29.40 0.51
C ASP A 76 4.94 -29.26 0.61
N ASP A 77 5.66 -29.76 -0.39
CA ASP A 77 7.12 -29.65 -0.46
C ASP A 77 7.58 -28.18 -0.38
N ASP A 78 6.81 -27.24 -0.97
CA ASP A 78 7.13 -25.82 -1.07
C ASP A 78 7.28 -25.12 0.29
N PHE A 79 6.55 -25.55 1.32
CA PHE A 79 6.60 -24.94 2.66
C PHE A 79 6.82 -25.93 3.81
N SER A 80 7.04 -27.22 3.52
CA SER A 80 7.34 -28.25 4.51
C SER A 80 8.52 -27.88 5.43
N TYR A 81 9.62 -27.40 4.85
CA TYR A 81 10.81 -27.03 5.61
C TYR A 81 10.59 -25.78 6.49
N PRO A 82 10.11 -24.63 5.96
CA PRO A 82 9.74 -23.49 6.80
C PRO A 82 8.74 -23.84 7.89
N TRP A 83 7.76 -24.71 7.61
CA TRP A 83 6.80 -25.18 8.60
C TRP A 83 7.49 -25.94 9.73
N SER A 84 8.40 -26.86 9.40
CA SER A 84 9.17 -27.62 10.40
C SER A 84 9.94 -26.72 11.38
N MET A 85 10.35 -25.53 10.92
CA MET A 85 11.07 -24.54 11.72
C MET A 85 10.17 -23.76 12.68
N ILE A 86 8.88 -23.59 12.38
CA ILE A 86 7.96 -22.72 13.16
C ILE A 86 6.82 -23.45 13.88
N GLN A 87 6.46 -24.67 13.47
CA GLN A 87 5.25 -25.39 13.94
C GLN A 87 5.13 -25.53 15.48
N GLN A 88 6.24 -25.59 16.20
CA GLN A 88 6.28 -25.70 17.67
C GLN A 88 6.20 -24.33 18.38
N ASN A 89 6.39 -23.23 17.64
CA ASN A 89 6.50 -21.87 18.17
C ASN A 89 5.55 -20.89 17.44
N LEU A 90 4.39 -21.37 16.99
CA LEU A 90 3.38 -20.54 16.31
C LEU A 90 2.96 -19.33 17.14
N ALA A 91 2.86 -19.45 18.47
CA ALA A 91 2.53 -18.32 19.34
C ALA A 91 3.55 -17.16 19.28
N ALA A 92 4.78 -17.40 18.82
CA ALA A 92 5.82 -16.39 18.58
C ALA A 92 5.86 -15.90 17.13
N CYS A 93 4.91 -16.34 16.31
CA CYS A 93 4.71 -15.95 14.92
C CYS A 93 3.49 -15.02 14.78
N ASN A 94 3.42 -14.35 13.65
CA ASN A 94 2.32 -13.48 13.23
C ASN A 94 1.72 -14.07 11.95
N LEU A 95 0.40 -13.94 11.81
CA LEU A 95 -0.38 -14.40 10.65
C LEU A 95 -0.84 -13.19 9.84
N PHE A 96 -0.41 -13.10 8.58
CA PHE A 96 -0.84 -12.08 7.63
C PHE A 96 -1.67 -12.71 6.52
N ILE A 97 -2.76 -12.07 6.15
CA ILE A 97 -3.69 -12.56 5.12
C ILE A 97 -3.90 -11.46 4.08
N SER A 98 -3.69 -11.82 2.81
CA SER A 98 -4.09 -11.02 1.64
C SER A 98 -4.91 -11.89 0.69
N ARG A 99 -5.53 -11.28 -0.33
CA ARG A 99 -6.30 -12.01 -1.35
C ARG A 99 -5.51 -13.13 -2.03
N HIS A 100 -4.20 -12.95 -2.17
CA HIS A 100 -3.36 -13.82 -2.99
C HIS A 100 -2.54 -14.82 -2.18
N LYS A 101 -2.20 -14.51 -0.92
CA LYS A 101 -1.40 -15.39 -0.08
C LYS A 101 -1.62 -15.17 1.40
N ILE A 102 -1.29 -16.20 2.18
CA ILE A 102 -1.17 -16.15 3.64
C ILE A 102 0.31 -16.28 3.99
N LEU A 103 0.77 -15.51 4.98
CA LEU A 103 2.14 -15.56 5.49
C LEU A 103 2.13 -15.78 7.01
N ILE A 104 2.82 -16.83 7.46
CA ILE A 104 3.05 -17.13 8.88
C ILE A 104 4.56 -17.05 9.15
N ARG A 105 4.96 -16.17 10.06
CA ARG A 105 6.38 -15.98 10.39
C ARG A 105 6.60 -15.26 11.73
N PRO A 106 7.76 -15.41 12.37
CA PRO A 106 8.17 -14.54 13.46
C PRO A 106 8.39 -13.10 12.96
N TRP A 107 8.27 -12.14 13.86
CA TRP A 107 8.51 -10.72 13.57
C TRP A 107 9.95 -10.49 13.09
N ILE A 108 10.90 -11.12 13.80
CA ILE A 108 12.32 -11.20 13.46
C ILE A 108 12.71 -12.69 13.39
N PRO A 109 13.55 -13.15 12.44
CA PRO A 109 13.93 -14.56 12.39
C PRO A 109 14.81 -14.93 13.59
N PRO A 110 14.49 -16.00 14.36
CA PRO A 110 15.29 -16.44 15.50
C PRO A 110 16.47 -17.29 15.03
N THR A 111 17.37 -16.74 14.22
CA THR A 111 18.40 -17.51 13.49
C THR A 111 19.32 -18.34 14.37
N ARG A 112 19.57 -17.92 15.61
CA ARG A 112 20.37 -18.68 16.58
C ARG A 112 19.73 -20.00 17.03
N THR A 113 18.48 -20.25 16.64
CA THR A 113 17.79 -21.53 16.87
C THR A 113 18.10 -22.57 15.80
N HIS A 114 18.65 -22.16 14.65
CA HIS A 114 19.08 -23.07 13.59
C HIS A 114 20.53 -23.51 13.82
N LEU A 115 20.73 -24.81 14.08
CA LEU A 115 22.03 -25.35 14.52
C LEU A 115 23.21 -25.01 13.59
N PRO A 116 23.14 -25.17 12.26
CA PRO A 116 24.23 -24.77 11.37
C PRO A 116 24.61 -23.29 11.50
N PHE A 117 23.61 -22.42 11.66
CA PHE A 117 23.84 -21.00 11.85
C PHE A 117 24.40 -20.71 13.24
N ALA A 118 23.90 -21.37 14.30
CA ALA A 118 24.32 -21.18 15.68
C ALA A 118 25.76 -21.66 15.94
N ASN A 119 26.15 -22.79 15.34
CA ASN A 119 27.47 -23.41 15.52
C ASN A 119 28.59 -22.73 14.70
N ALA A 120 28.26 -21.80 13.81
CA ALA A 120 29.26 -21.04 13.07
C ALA A 120 30.12 -20.18 14.03
N THR A 121 31.44 -20.38 13.99
CA THR A 121 32.41 -19.65 14.82
C THR A 121 32.59 -18.20 14.37
N GLN A 122 32.45 -17.92 13.08
CA GLN A 122 32.51 -16.59 12.49
C GLN A 122 31.42 -16.42 11.44
N ARG A 123 30.79 -15.24 11.41
CA ARG A 123 29.76 -14.85 10.44
C ARG A 123 30.16 -13.51 9.83
N ILE A 124 30.34 -13.48 8.51
CA ILE A 124 30.71 -12.26 7.77
C ILE A 124 29.50 -11.86 6.93
N TYR A 125 28.98 -10.66 7.18
CA TYR A 125 27.86 -10.08 6.43
C TYR A 125 28.40 -9.05 5.45
N MET A 126 28.07 -9.19 4.16
CA MET A 126 28.50 -8.27 3.11
C MET A 126 27.27 -7.71 2.40
N SER A 127 27.20 -6.38 2.30
CA SER A 127 26.16 -5.67 1.53
C SER A 127 26.79 -4.45 0.85
N ALA A 128 26.33 -4.15 -0.36
CA ALA A 128 26.71 -2.94 -1.08
C ALA A 128 26.17 -1.67 -0.41
N THR A 129 25.08 -1.81 0.36
CA THR A 129 24.43 -0.74 1.12
C THR A 129 24.01 -1.32 2.47
N LEU A 130 24.72 -0.93 3.53
CA LEU A 130 24.36 -1.29 4.91
C LEU A 130 23.55 -0.13 5.48
N GLY A 131 22.24 -0.33 5.65
CA GLY A 131 21.38 0.63 6.33
C GLY A 131 21.92 0.95 7.73
N ALA A 132 21.73 2.21 8.15
CA ALA A 132 22.23 2.69 9.44
C ALA A 132 21.23 2.43 10.58
N GLY A 133 19.99 2.03 10.27
CA GLY A 133 18.87 1.91 11.20
C GLY A 133 18.74 0.57 11.91
N GLY A 134 19.70 -0.35 11.76
CA GLY A 134 19.60 -1.70 12.35
C GLY A 134 18.94 -2.74 11.43
N GLU A 135 18.82 -2.47 10.12
CA GLU A 135 18.14 -3.38 9.20
C GLU A 135 18.79 -4.75 9.13
N LEU A 136 20.13 -4.80 9.20
CA LEU A 136 20.89 -6.05 9.14
C LEU A 136 20.60 -6.92 10.35
N GLU A 137 20.52 -6.32 11.53
CA GLU A 137 20.18 -6.94 12.81
C GLU A 137 18.76 -7.51 12.75
N ARG A 138 17.77 -6.74 12.26
CA ARG A 138 16.39 -7.21 12.05
C ARG A 138 16.28 -8.35 11.02
N ILE A 139 17.06 -8.29 9.94
CA ILE A 139 17.06 -9.33 8.88
C ILE A 139 17.71 -10.62 9.37
N THR A 140 18.74 -10.51 10.19
CA THR A 140 19.54 -11.67 10.63
C THR A 140 19.11 -12.21 11.98
N GLY A 141 18.31 -11.47 12.77
CA GLY A 141 18.01 -11.82 14.15
C GLY A 141 19.27 -11.87 15.03
N ILE A 142 20.26 -11.03 14.72
CA ILE A 142 21.46 -10.87 15.51
C ILE A 142 21.39 -9.53 16.25
N PRO A 143 21.46 -9.53 17.59
CA PRO A 143 21.23 -8.32 18.38
C PRO A 143 22.32 -7.25 18.23
N LYS A 144 23.53 -7.66 17.84
CA LYS A 144 24.67 -6.75 17.62
C LYS A 144 25.59 -7.30 16.54
N ILE A 145 25.92 -6.46 15.57
CA ILE A 145 26.86 -6.76 14.48
C ILE A 145 27.96 -5.70 14.47
N ASP A 146 29.22 -6.13 14.53
CA ASP A 146 30.36 -5.21 14.42
C ASP A 146 30.57 -4.82 12.95
N ARG A 147 30.70 -3.51 12.70
CA ARG A 147 30.75 -2.93 11.34
C ARG A 147 32.14 -2.41 11.00
N LEU A 148 32.58 -2.65 9.77
CA LEU A 148 33.80 -2.06 9.21
C LEU A 148 33.46 -0.73 8.50
N PRO A 149 34.14 0.38 8.81
CA PRO A 149 33.85 1.67 8.17
C PRO A 149 34.31 1.70 6.71
N VAL A 150 33.58 2.47 5.88
CA VAL A 150 33.97 2.75 4.49
C VAL A 150 35.13 3.75 4.49
N PRO A 151 36.18 3.56 3.66
CA PRO A 151 37.26 4.54 3.51
C PRO A 151 36.75 5.93 3.09
N ALA A 152 37.36 7.00 3.61
CA ALA A 152 36.97 8.37 3.29
C ALA A 152 37.10 8.68 1.78
N GLY A 153 36.09 9.33 1.20
CA GLY A 153 36.08 9.76 -0.21
C GLY A 153 35.43 8.76 -1.17
N TRP A 154 35.16 7.53 -0.74
CA TRP A 154 34.42 6.52 -1.52
C TRP A 154 32.89 6.70 -1.44
N ASP A 155 32.43 7.65 -0.62
CA ASP A 155 31.05 7.99 -0.30
C ASP A 155 30.42 9.04 -1.25
N LYS A 156 31.19 9.53 -2.24
CA LYS A 156 30.75 10.60 -3.15
C LYS A 156 30.70 10.22 -4.63
N GLN A 157 31.28 9.09 -5.02
CA GLN A 157 31.36 8.68 -6.43
C GLN A 157 30.75 7.30 -6.62
N GLY A 158 29.75 7.22 -7.51
CA GLY A 158 29.14 5.96 -7.92
C GLY A 158 29.95 5.21 -8.97
N SER A 159 29.56 3.96 -9.24
CA SER A 159 30.07 3.17 -10.36
C SER A 159 29.28 3.47 -11.63
N GLY A 160 29.96 4.02 -12.65
CA GLY A 160 29.37 4.26 -13.96
C GLY A 160 28.36 5.42 -14.00
N ARG A 161 27.69 5.58 -15.14
CA ARG A 161 26.69 6.63 -15.40
C ARG A 161 25.32 6.03 -15.71
N ARG A 162 24.29 6.47 -14.99
CA ARG A 162 22.91 6.09 -15.26
C ARG A 162 22.13 7.28 -15.81
N PHE A 163 21.37 7.05 -16.87
CA PHE A 163 20.40 8.02 -17.35
C PHE A 163 18.99 7.53 -17.04
N PHE A 164 18.28 8.27 -16.18
CA PHE A 164 16.93 7.95 -15.76
C PHE A 164 15.89 8.61 -16.66
N ILE A 165 14.87 7.86 -17.06
CA ILE A 165 13.71 8.36 -17.81
C ILE A 165 12.43 8.00 -17.08
N PHE A 166 11.54 8.99 -16.98
CA PHE A 166 10.24 8.91 -16.29
C PHE A 166 9.12 9.23 -17.29
N PRO A 167 8.61 8.25 -18.05
CA PRO A 167 7.58 8.52 -19.07
C PRO A 167 6.30 9.12 -18.47
N ASN A 168 5.97 8.71 -17.24
CA ASN A 168 4.83 9.19 -16.48
C ASN A 168 4.97 10.63 -15.95
N GLN A 169 6.14 11.26 -16.14
CA GLN A 169 6.31 12.67 -15.84
C GLN A 169 5.49 13.57 -16.79
N SER A 170 5.35 13.16 -18.06
CA SER A 170 4.63 13.93 -19.09
C SER A 170 3.38 13.22 -19.63
N PHE A 171 3.33 11.88 -19.57
CA PHE A 171 2.32 11.09 -20.28
C PHE A 171 1.54 10.15 -19.34
N GLY A 172 0.28 9.85 -19.67
CA GLY A 172 -0.44 8.78 -18.97
C GLY A 172 0.09 7.40 -19.36
N SER A 173 -0.10 6.38 -18.52
CA SER A 173 0.33 5.01 -18.82
C SER A 173 -0.18 4.51 -20.17
N LYS A 174 -1.45 4.75 -20.50
CA LYS A 174 -2.01 4.39 -21.81
C LYS A 174 -1.26 5.00 -22.99
N ASP A 175 -0.68 6.19 -22.81
CA ASP A 175 -0.01 6.92 -23.88
C ASP A 175 1.44 6.43 -24.06
N TYR A 176 2.16 6.16 -22.97
CA TYR A 176 3.57 5.77 -23.05
C TYR A 176 3.84 4.26 -23.13
N MET A 177 2.89 3.40 -22.73
CA MET A 177 3.08 1.95 -22.77
C MET A 177 3.41 1.41 -24.17
N PRO A 178 2.74 1.83 -25.26
CA PRO A 178 3.11 1.41 -26.61
C PRO A 178 4.56 1.77 -26.98
N TRP A 179 5.02 2.96 -26.58
CA TRP A 179 6.40 3.41 -26.77
C TRP A 179 7.40 2.57 -25.94
N LEU A 180 7.05 2.27 -24.68
CA LEU A 180 7.88 1.44 -23.80
C LEU A 180 8.05 0.03 -24.37
N LEU A 181 6.95 -0.59 -24.81
CA LEU A 181 6.96 -1.91 -25.43
C LEU A 181 7.77 -1.91 -26.73
N ALA A 182 7.54 -0.95 -27.62
CA ALA A 182 8.35 -0.80 -28.84
C ALA A 182 9.85 -0.67 -28.51
N ARG A 183 10.19 0.02 -27.43
CA ARG A 183 11.56 0.16 -26.96
C ARG A 183 12.13 -1.14 -26.39
N ILE A 184 11.37 -1.92 -25.63
CA ILE A 184 11.82 -3.23 -25.16
C ILE A 184 12.11 -4.14 -26.36
N CYS A 185 11.21 -4.15 -27.33
CA CYS A 185 11.24 -5.10 -28.43
C CYS A 185 12.28 -4.77 -29.51
N ASN A 186 12.67 -3.49 -29.63
CA ASN A 186 13.71 -3.04 -30.56
C ASN A 186 15.12 -2.96 -29.95
N GLN A 187 15.29 -3.35 -28.68
CA GLN A 187 16.58 -3.34 -28.00
C GLN A 187 17.17 -4.75 -27.93
N ASN A 188 18.50 -4.84 -28.03
CA ASN A 188 19.17 -6.13 -28.06
C ASN A 188 18.95 -6.91 -26.76
N ARG A 189 19.07 -6.26 -25.59
CA ARG A 189 18.86 -6.88 -24.29
C ARG A 189 18.27 -5.90 -23.29
N THR A 190 17.18 -6.31 -22.65
CA THR A 190 16.51 -5.52 -21.62
C THR A 190 16.37 -6.34 -20.33
N LEU A 191 16.81 -5.78 -19.21
CA LEU A 191 16.48 -6.29 -17.88
C LEU A 191 15.20 -5.59 -17.40
N VAL A 192 14.20 -6.36 -16.96
CA VAL A 192 12.96 -5.86 -16.39
C VAL A 192 12.84 -6.34 -14.95
N LEU A 193 12.74 -5.40 -14.00
CA LEU A 193 12.55 -5.68 -12.59
C LEU A 193 11.13 -5.29 -12.18
N CYS A 194 10.40 -6.27 -11.65
CA CYS A 194 9.02 -6.12 -11.20
C CYS A 194 8.91 -6.40 -9.69
N PRO A 195 8.01 -5.72 -8.95
CA PRO A 195 7.77 -5.96 -7.53
C PRO A 195 7.00 -7.25 -7.26
N ASP A 196 6.28 -7.78 -8.24
CA ASP A 196 5.45 -8.96 -8.06
C ASP A 196 5.20 -9.71 -9.38
N ASN A 197 4.68 -10.94 -9.24
CA ASN A 197 4.34 -11.80 -10.37
C ASN A 197 3.18 -11.24 -11.21
N LYS A 198 2.31 -10.39 -10.64
CA LYS A 198 1.19 -9.79 -11.36
C LYS A 198 1.68 -8.77 -12.39
N THR A 199 2.59 -7.89 -11.99
CA THR A 199 3.20 -6.88 -12.84
C THR A 199 4.08 -7.52 -13.90
N ALA A 200 4.85 -8.55 -13.54
CA ALA A 200 5.62 -9.33 -14.48
C ALA A 200 4.74 -10.06 -15.52
N GLY A 201 3.67 -10.72 -15.08
CA GLY A 201 2.72 -11.40 -15.98
C GLY A 201 2.05 -10.43 -16.96
N ARG A 202 1.62 -9.24 -16.50
CA ARG A 202 1.07 -8.21 -17.38
C ARG A 202 2.05 -7.79 -18.48
N LEU A 203 3.30 -7.50 -18.11
CA LEU A 203 4.32 -7.09 -19.09
C LEU A 203 4.68 -8.24 -20.03
N GLU A 204 4.75 -9.47 -19.53
CA GLU A 204 4.93 -10.65 -20.35
C GLU A 204 3.82 -10.78 -21.40
N ASP A 205 2.56 -10.65 -20.99
CA ASP A 205 1.41 -10.71 -21.89
C ASP A 205 1.46 -9.61 -22.95
N GLU A 206 1.79 -8.38 -22.57
CA GLU A 206 1.96 -7.25 -23.51
C GLU A 206 3.14 -7.44 -24.48
N MET A 207 4.18 -8.17 -24.07
CA MET A 207 5.35 -8.47 -24.90
C MET A 207 5.16 -9.68 -25.83
N LYS A 208 4.13 -10.52 -25.64
CA LYS A 208 3.88 -11.69 -26.51
C LYS A 208 3.68 -11.30 -27.97
N ASP A 209 3.15 -10.11 -28.22
CA ASP A 209 2.91 -9.59 -29.57
C ASP A 209 4.20 -9.08 -30.26
N CYS A 210 5.32 -8.98 -29.52
CA CYS A 210 6.60 -8.58 -30.07
C CYS A 210 7.27 -9.72 -30.83
N LYS A 211 7.36 -9.56 -32.16
CA LYS A 211 8.02 -10.54 -33.02
C LYS A 211 9.52 -10.64 -32.72
N GLY A 212 9.97 -11.84 -32.38
CA GLY A 212 11.40 -12.19 -32.28
C GLY A 212 12.06 -11.90 -30.92
N ILE A 213 11.32 -11.42 -29.92
CA ILE A 213 11.86 -11.25 -28.57
C ILE A 213 11.86 -12.59 -27.82
N THR A 214 12.98 -12.90 -27.16
CA THR A 214 13.06 -14.04 -26.23
C THR A 214 12.78 -13.54 -24.81
N ILE A 215 11.66 -13.97 -24.22
CA ILE A 215 11.32 -13.66 -22.83
C ILE A 215 11.92 -14.73 -21.92
N LEU A 216 12.74 -14.31 -20.96
CA LEU A 216 13.39 -15.16 -19.97
C LEU A 216 12.94 -14.76 -18.56
N LYS A 217 12.86 -15.72 -17.66
CA LYS A 217 12.47 -15.58 -16.25
C LYS A 217 13.58 -16.09 -15.33
N SER A 218 13.34 -15.98 -14.02
CA SER A 218 14.29 -16.44 -13.00
C SER A 218 14.66 -17.92 -13.14
N ALA A 219 13.70 -18.78 -13.51
CA ALA A 219 13.93 -20.22 -13.70
C ALA A 219 14.88 -20.50 -14.88
N ASP A 220 14.79 -19.71 -15.95
CA ASP A 220 15.62 -19.90 -17.15
C ASP A 220 17.09 -19.57 -16.92
N ILE A 221 17.40 -18.78 -15.88
CA ILE A 221 18.75 -18.34 -15.54
C ILE A 221 19.26 -18.87 -14.20
N GLU A 222 18.59 -19.86 -13.62
CA GLU A 222 18.92 -20.40 -12.31
C GLU A 222 20.33 -21.02 -12.27
N SER A 223 20.69 -21.76 -13.34
CA SER A 223 21.99 -22.41 -13.48
C SER A 223 23.06 -21.52 -14.13
N SER A 224 22.67 -20.60 -15.01
CA SER A 224 23.59 -19.71 -15.73
C SER A 224 22.87 -18.52 -16.37
N LEU A 225 23.56 -17.38 -16.50
CA LEU A 225 23.08 -16.21 -17.26
C LEU A 225 23.28 -16.33 -18.78
N ASP A 226 23.84 -17.45 -19.25
CA ASP A 226 24.13 -17.70 -20.66
C ASP A 226 22.92 -17.54 -21.60
N PRO A 227 21.69 -18.01 -21.25
CA PRO A 227 20.53 -17.81 -22.10
C PRO A 227 20.32 -16.32 -22.41
N PHE A 228 20.42 -15.46 -21.40
CA PHE A 228 20.28 -14.02 -21.59
C PHE A 228 21.45 -13.39 -22.35
N LYS A 229 22.69 -13.83 -22.09
CA LYS A 229 23.89 -13.25 -22.72
C LYS A 229 24.10 -13.68 -24.17
N LYS A 230 23.60 -14.85 -24.59
CA LYS A 230 23.79 -15.40 -25.94
C LYS A 230 22.67 -15.03 -26.91
N HIS A 231 21.44 -14.86 -26.43
CA HIS A 231 20.35 -14.40 -27.28
C HIS A 231 20.55 -12.92 -27.64
N SER A 232 20.39 -12.61 -28.93
CA SER A 232 20.09 -11.25 -29.38
C SER A 232 18.57 -11.03 -29.29
N HIS A 233 18.16 -9.83 -28.89
CA HIS A 233 16.75 -9.46 -28.64
C HIS A 233 16.10 -10.30 -27.51
N ALA A 234 16.61 -10.16 -26.29
CA ALA A 234 16.09 -10.83 -25.10
C ALA A 234 15.59 -9.86 -24.02
N ALA A 235 14.47 -10.20 -23.38
CA ALA A 235 13.97 -9.55 -22.18
C ALA A 235 14.05 -10.51 -20.99
N LEU A 236 14.82 -10.17 -19.97
CA LEU A 236 14.88 -10.93 -18.72
C LEU A 236 13.96 -10.26 -17.70
N ILE A 237 12.85 -10.90 -17.35
CA ILE A 237 11.88 -10.42 -16.37
C ILE A 237 12.12 -11.10 -15.03
N LEU A 238 12.34 -10.30 -13.99
CA LEU A 238 12.58 -10.79 -12.63
C LEU A 238 11.63 -10.16 -11.63
N THR A 239 11.09 -10.97 -10.74
CA THR A 239 10.17 -10.55 -9.68
C THR A 239 10.86 -10.63 -8.32
N ASN A 240 10.75 -9.56 -7.51
CA ASN A 240 11.35 -9.47 -6.17
C ASN A 240 12.85 -9.83 -6.07
N ARG A 241 13.55 -9.88 -7.20
CA ARG A 241 14.96 -10.26 -7.31
C ARG A 241 15.78 -9.03 -7.65
N TYR A 242 15.77 -8.08 -6.72
CA TYR A 242 16.64 -6.89 -6.76
C TYR A 242 18.10 -7.23 -6.41
N ASP A 243 18.38 -8.48 -6.00
CA ASP A 243 19.67 -9.04 -5.58
C ASP A 243 20.20 -10.13 -6.53
N GLY A 244 21.52 -10.17 -6.72
CA GLY A 244 22.23 -11.38 -7.16
C GLY A 244 22.46 -11.56 -8.66
N ILE A 245 22.13 -10.57 -9.50
CA ILE A 245 22.46 -10.58 -10.94
C ILE A 245 23.33 -9.36 -11.26
N ASP A 246 24.27 -9.58 -12.17
CA ASP A 246 25.18 -8.55 -12.63
C ASP A 246 25.33 -8.61 -14.14
N LEU A 247 25.05 -7.48 -14.80
CA LEU A 247 25.02 -7.36 -16.25
C LEU A 247 25.84 -6.14 -16.69
N PRO A 248 27.16 -6.18 -16.53
CA PRO A 248 28.03 -5.04 -16.85
C PRO A 248 28.25 -4.90 -18.35
N ASP A 249 28.68 -3.71 -18.75
CA ASP A 249 29.08 -3.37 -20.11
C ASP A 249 27.99 -3.72 -21.14
N ASP A 250 28.35 -4.44 -22.19
CA ASP A 250 27.43 -4.79 -23.27
C ASP A 250 26.50 -5.95 -22.89
N SER A 251 26.62 -6.52 -21.68
CA SER A 251 25.69 -7.54 -21.19
C SER A 251 24.27 -6.99 -21.13
N CYS A 252 24.07 -5.75 -20.64
CA CYS A 252 22.79 -5.07 -20.70
C CYS A 252 22.96 -3.56 -20.50
N ARG A 253 22.49 -2.76 -21.47
CA ARG A 253 22.51 -1.29 -21.41
C ARG A 253 21.16 -0.68 -21.02
N GLN A 254 20.10 -1.48 -20.91
CA GLN A 254 18.74 -1.02 -20.64
C GLN A 254 18.10 -1.78 -19.48
N LEU A 255 17.75 -1.04 -18.43
CA LEU A 255 17.00 -1.51 -17.28
C LEU A 255 15.62 -0.86 -17.26
N ILE A 256 14.58 -1.65 -17.03
CA ILE A 256 13.23 -1.18 -16.72
C ILE A 256 12.92 -1.58 -15.29
N ILE A 257 12.54 -0.62 -14.47
CA ILE A 257 11.97 -0.88 -13.14
C ILE A 257 10.49 -0.56 -13.24
N ALA A 258 9.66 -1.61 -13.26
CA ALA A 258 8.22 -1.50 -13.42
C ALA A 258 7.52 -1.69 -12.07
N GLY A 259 7.29 -0.57 -11.37
CA GLY A 259 6.71 -0.53 -10.03
C GLY A 259 7.75 -0.30 -8.93
N LYS A 260 7.28 0.26 -7.80
CA LYS A 260 8.14 0.60 -6.66
C LYS A 260 8.62 -0.67 -5.94
N PRO A 261 9.90 -0.75 -5.52
CA PRO A 261 10.42 -1.90 -4.78
C PRO A 261 10.00 -1.88 -3.30
N ASP A 262 8.69 -1.75 -3.03
CA ASP A 262 8.13 -1.47 -1.71
C ASP A 262 8.37 -2.60 -0.72
N ALA A 263 7.71 -3.74 -0.90
CA ALA A 263 7.66 -4.80 0.10
C ALA A 263 7.79 -6.18 -0.54
N ILE A 264 8.75 -6.97 -0.04
CA ILE A 264 9.01 -8.33 -0.54
C ILE A 264 8.07 -9.37 0.08
N ASN A 265 7.39 -9.04 1.18
CA ASN A 265 6.52 -9.96 1.92
C ASN A 265 5.33 -9.23 2.54
N LEU A 266 4.34 -9.98 3.05
CA LEU A 266 3.13 -9.41 3.63
C LEU A 266 3.40 -8.60 4.91
N GLN A 267 4.42 -8.93 5.72
CA GLN A 267 4.75 -8.13 6.91
C GLN A 267 5.21 -6.72 6.52
N GLU A 268 6.10 -6.58 5.53
CA GLU A 268 6.52 -5.28 5.03
C GLU A 268 5.36 -4.53 4.36
N ARG A 269 4.53 -5.23 3.58
CA ARG A 269 3.34 -4.61 2.97
C ARG A 269 2.41 -4.07 4.06
N PHE A 270 2.17 -4.83 5.12
CA PHE A 270 1.34 -4.42 6.25
C PHE A 270 1.90 -3.17 6.94
N LEU A 271 3.20 -3.14 7.19
CA LEU A 271 3.88 -1.97 7.76
C LEU A 271 3.73 -0.71 6.89
N LEU A 272 3.85 -0.82 5.56
CA LEU A 272 3.76 0.32 4.64
C LEU A 272 2.32 0.75 4.30
N SER A 273 1.45 -0.23 4.04
CA SER A 273 0.10 0.05 3.51
C SER A 273 -0.91 0.28 4.62
N ARG A 274 -0.87 -0.51 5.70
CA ARG A 274 -1.84 -0.39 6.80
C ARG A 274 -1.34 0.55 7.88
N LEU A 275 -0.12 0.35 8.36
CA LEU A 275 0.41 1.14 9.46
C LEU A 275 1.15 2.41 9.02
N ARG A 276 1.52 2.54 7.74
CA ARG A 276 2.28 3.70 7.24
C ARG A 276 3.59 3.93 8.01
N ILE A 277 4.24 2.87 8.48
CA ILE A 277 5.55 2.95 9.15
C ILE A 277 6.64 3.00 8.08
N PHE A 278 6.71 4.13 7.39
CA PHE A 278 7.71 4.35 6.34
C PHE A 278 9.08 4.55 6.95
N SER A 279 9.18 5.23 8.10
CA SER A 279 10.43 5.46 8.83
C SER A 279 11.27 4.19 9.03
N LEU A 280 10.65 3.04 9.32
CA LEU A 280 11.34 1.76 9.53
C LEU A 280 11.87 1.11 8.24
N LEU A 281 11.15 1.28 7.12
CA LEU A 281 11.41 0.56 5.88
C LEU A 281 12.04 1.43 4.78
N LYS A 282 12.08 2.74 4.97
CA LYS A 282 12.62 3.72 4.02
C LYS A 282 14.04 3.37 3.59
N ASP A 283 14.96 3.15 4.53
CA ASP A 283 16.36 2.79 4.24
C ASP A 283 16.45 1.48 3.43
N ARG A 284 15.53 0.54 3.67
CA ARG A 284 15.43 -0.73 2.96
C ARG A 284 14.93 -0.54 1.53
N ILE A 285 13.89 0.28 1.32
CA ILE A 285 13.35 0.60 -0.02
C ILE A 285 14.41 1.34 -0.85
N ILE A 286 15.08 2.33 -0.25
CA ILE A 286 16.18 3.08 -0.91
C ILE A 286 17.34 2.16 -1.26
N THR A 287 17.72 1.28 -0.34
CA THR A 287 18.73 0.24 -0.57
C THR A 287 18.36 -0.62 -1.78
N ARG A 288 17.14 -1.16 -1.81
CA ARG A 288 16.66 -1.98 -2.95
C ARG A 288 16.67 -1.21 -4.25
N PHE A 289 16.20 0.02 -4.25
CA PHE A 289 16.19 0.88 -5.42
C PHE A 289 17.62 1.17 -5.92
N THR A 290 18.54 1.50 -5.02
CA THR A 290 19.96 1.76 -5.34
C THR A 290 20.61 0.50 -5.91
N GLN A 291 20.36 -0.66 -5.32
CA GLN A 291 20.85 -1.95 -5.79
C GLN A 291 20.27 -2.32 -7.15
N ALA A 292 18.97 -2.11 -7.36
CA ALA A 292 18.28 -2.37 -8.61
C ALA A 292 18.87 -1.54 -9.76
N THR A 293 19.05 -0.23 -9.54
CA THR A 293 19.58 0.69 -10.55
C THR A 293 21.06 0.47 -10.84
N GLY A 294 21.82 -0.14 -9.93
CA GLY A 294 23.23 -0.49 -10.11
C GLY A 294 23.49 -1.81 -10.85
N ARG A 295 22.46 -2.56 -11.29
CA ARG A 295 22.63 -3.90 -11.89
C ARG A 295 23.30 -3.91 -13.25
N CYS A 296 23.20 -2.79 -13.97
CA CYS A 296 23.75 -2.61 -15.32
C CYS A 296 24.97 -1.67 -15.34
N THR A 297 25.56 -1.35 -14.18
CA THR A 297 26.72 -0.45 -14.07
C THR A 297 27.70 -0.96 -13.00
N ARG A 298 28.87 -1.45 -13.42
CA ARG A 298 29.96 -1.84 -12.48
C ARG A 298 31.27 -1.07 -12.65
N GLY A 299 31.58 -0.64 -13.87
CA GLY A 299 32.81 0.08 -14.18
C GLY A 299 32.65 1.60 -14.14
N VAL A 300 33.74 2.35 -13.89
CA VAL A 300 33.73 3.82 -13.93
C VAL A 300 33.39 4.38 -15.33
N ARG A 301 33.66 3.59 -16.38
CA ARG A 301 33.32 3.92 -17.78
C ARG A 301 32.01 3.30 -18.26
N ASP A 302 31.35 2.53 -17.40
CA ASP A 302 30.13 1.83 -17.74
C ASP A 302 28.94 2.79 -17.72
N TYR A 303 27.92 2.50 -18.53
CA TYR A 303 26.72 3.33 -18.59
C TYR A 303 25.47 2.50 -18.91
N SER A 304 24.35 2.90 -18.32
CA SER A 304 23.07 2.24 -18.52
C SER A 304 21.90 3.21 -18.55
N LEU A 305 20.93 2.95 -19.42
CA LEU A 305 19.63 3.58 -19.42
C LEU A 305 18.75 2.89 -18.37
N VAL A 306 18.06 3.69 -17.56
CA VAL A 306 17.08 3.21 -16.58
C VAL A 306 15.74 3.88 -16.85
N ILE A 307 14.74 3.09 -17.24
CA ILE A 307 13.37 3.57 -17.44
C ILE A 307 12.55 3.16 -16.23
N LEU A 308 11.89 4.14 -15.60
CA LEU A 308 11.07 3.92 -14.42
C LEU A 308 9.60 3.96 -14.84
N ASP A 309 8.96 2.79 -14.80
CA ASP A 309 7.53 2.63 -15.08
C ASP A 309 6.77 2.53 -13.74
N GLY A 310 5.70 3.30 -13.58
CA GLY A 310 4.84 3.27 -12.39
C GLY A 310 4.80 4.58 -11.61
N THR A 311 3.59 4.98 -11.24
CA THR A 311 3.28 6.23 -10.54
C THR A 311 3.89 6.29 -9.14
N ASP A 312 3.86 5.19 -8.39
CA ASP A 312 4.37 5.13 -7.03
C ASP A 312 5.89 5.23 -7.00
N LEU A 313 6.55 4.60 -7.97
CA LEU A 313 8.01 4.65 -8.13
C LEU A 313 8.47 6.06 -8.52
N HIS A 314 7.74 6.71 -9.43
CA HIS A 314 8.03 8.08 -9.81
C HIS A 314 7.85 9.03 -8.63
N THR A 315 6.75 8.92 -7.90
CA THR A 315 6.50 9.68 -6.66
C THR A 315 7.62 9.47 -5.65
N PHE A 316 8.04 8.23 -5.42
CA PHE A 316 9.13 7.90 -4.51
C PHE A 316 10.43 8.63 -4.87
N CYS A 317 10.74 8.74 -6.16
CA CYS A 317 11.92 9.46 -6.67
C CYS A 317 11.78 10.98 -6.62
N LEU A 318 10.56 11.53 -6.51
CA LEU A 318 10.30 12.97 -6.40
C LEU A 318 10.29 13.50 -4.96
N LYS A 319 10.03 12.63 -3.98
CA LYS A 319 9.94 13.05 -2.57
C LYS A 319 11.30 13.49 -2.03
N ASN A 320 11.33 14.70 -1.45
CA ASN A 320 12.55 15.27 -0.85
C ASN A 320 13.10 14.38 0.26
N GLU A 321 12.23 13.87 1.14
CA GLU A 321 12.65 13.01 2.24
C GLU A 321 13.39 11.74 1.77
N ASN A 322 13.09 11.23 0.57
CA ASN A 322 13.77 10.07 -0.01
C ASN A 322 15.07 10.45 -0.71
N LEU A 323 15.06 11.55 -1.49
CA LEU A 323 16.23 12.01 -2.22
C LEU A 323 17.38 12.41 -1.28
N GLU A 324 17.08 13.12 -0.19
CA GLU A 324 18.09 13.69 0.72
C GLU A 324 18.96 12.64 1.43
N VAL A 325 18.50 11.39 1.52
CA VAL A 325 19.25 10.29 2.13
C VAL A 325 19.92 9.37 1.10
N MET A 326 19.66 9.56 -0.19
CA MET A 326 20.33 8.83 -1.27
C MET A 326 21.75 9.35 -1.49
N HIS A 327 22.61 8.52 -2.08
CA HIS A 327 23.96 8.91 -2.47
C HIS A 327 23.93 10.12 -3.45
N PRO A 328 24.83 11.12 -3.32
CA PRO A 328 24.78 12.36 -4.11
C PRO A 328 24.77 12.14 -5.63
N GLU A 329 25.49 11.14 -6.13
CA GLU A 329 25.47 10.76 -7.55
C GLU A 329 24.05 10.37 -8.00
N LEU A 330 23.36 9.53 -7.23
CA LEU A 330 22.02 9.07 -7.56
C LEU A 330 21.02 10.23 -7.49
N GLN A 331 21.16 11.13 -6.51
CA GLN A 331 20.34 12.35 -6.44
C GLN A 331 20.47 13.19 -7.72
N ALA A 332 21.70 13.42 -8.18
CA ALA A 332 21.95 14.22 -9.38
C ALA A 332 21.41 13.56 -10.65
N GLU A 333 21.63 12.24 -10.80
CA GLU A 333 21.11 11.47 -11.94
C GLU A 333 19.59 11.46 -11.99
N LEU A 334 18.91 11.33 -10.85
CA LEU A 334 17.45 11.39 -10.76
C LEU A 334 16.92 12.78 -11.09
N LYS A 335 17.49 13.84 -10.50
CA LYS A 335 17.10 15.24 -10.79
C LYS A 335 17.23 15.54 -12.28
N PHE A 336 18.38 15.21 -12.87
CA PHE A 336 18.62 15.36 -14.30
C PHE A 336 17.62 14.55 -15.14
N GLY A 337 17.36 13.30 -14.77
CA GLY A 337 16.41 12.43 -15.47
C GLY A 337 14.97 12.94 -15.42
N ILE A 338 14.51 13.44 -14.27
CA ILE A 338 13.19 14.05 -14.10
C ILE A 338 13.04 15.26 -15.01
N ASP A 339 14.03 16.15 -15.05
CA ASP A 339 13.99 17.35 -15.89
C ASP A 339 14.00 17.00 -17.38
N ASN A 340 14.83 16.05 -17.81
CA ASN A 340 14.88 15.57 -19.20
C ASN A 340 13.69 14.67 -19.60
N SER A 341 12.81 14.33 -18.66
CA SER A 341 11.55 13.63 -18.92
C SER A 341 10.36 14.59 -19.07
N LYS A 342 10.53 15.88 -18.78
CA LYS A 342 9.51 16.93 -18.97
C LYS A 342 9.43 17.36 -20.44
N VAL A 343 8.98 16.45 -21.29
CA VAL A 343 8.87 16.65 -22.74
C VAL A 343 7.42 16.87 -23.19
N THR A 344 7.22 17.39 -24.40
CA THR A 344 5.86 17.61 -24.95
C THR A 344 5.39 16.46 -25.83
N LYS A 345 6.31 15.85 -26.59
CA LYS A 345 6.07 14.71 -27.46
C LYS A 345 6.88 13.51 -26.98
N ILE A 346 6.31 12.32 -27.11
CA ILE A 346 6.96 11.10 -26.63
C ILE A 346 8.27 10.78 -27.38
N ASP A 347 8.37 11.19 -28.65
CA ASP A 347 9.57 11.01 -29.47
C ASP A 347 10.78 11.78 -28.94
N GLU A 348 10.57 12.90 -28.23
CA GLU A 348 11.65 13.65 -27.57
C GLU A 348 12.35 12.79 -26.49
N LEU A 349 11.63 11.86 -25.84
CA LEU A 349 12.27 10.87 -24.96
C LEU A 349 13.23 9.97 -25.74
N SER A 350 12.82 9.50 -26.91
CA SER A 350 13.66 8.66 -27.78
C SER A 350 14.92 9.41 -28.23
N GLU A 351 14.79 10.70 -28.56
CA GLU A 351 15.91 11.57 -28.94
C GLU A 351 16.92 11.70 -27.79
N ASN A 352 16.45 12.06 -26.58
CA ASN A 352 17.30 12.16 -25.39
C ASN A 352 18.03 10.85 -25.07
N ILE A 353 17.34 9.72 -25.23
CA ILE A 353 17.96 8.43 -24.97
C ILE A 353 18.97 8.06 -26.07
N ASN A 354 18.69 8.36 -27.33
CA ASN A 354 19.64 8.12 -28.41
C ASN A 354 20.90 8.97 -28.26
N LEU A 355 20.76 10.22 -27.80
CA LEU A 355 21.88 11.07 -27.42
C LEU A 355 22.75 10.42 -26.34
N PHE A 356 22.11 9.92 -25.28
CA PHE A 356 22.78 9.18 -24.21
C PHE A 356 23.51 7.94 -24.74
N LEU A 357 22.85 7.08 -25.51
CA LEU A 357 23.44 5.81 -25.97
C LEU A 357 24.63 6.02 -26.94
N LYS A 358 24.67 7.15 -27.66
CA LYS A 358 25.79 7.51 -28.54
C LYS A 358 27.08 7.88 -27.79
N GLN A 359 26.99 8.37 -26.55
CA GLN A 359 28.14 8.81 -25.75
C GLN A 359 29.08 9.81 -26.48
N GLY A 360 28.51 10.69 -27.32
CA GLY A 360 29.23 11.71 -28.09
C GLY A 360 29.58 12.98 -27.29
N ASP A 361 30.13 13.99 -27.96
CA ASP A 361 30.52 15.25 -27.30
C ASP A 361 29.34 16.01 -26.68
N GLU A 362 28.18 16.01 -27.34
CA GLU A 362 26.94 16.57 -26.79
C GLU A 362 26.54 15.89 -25.46
N TRP A 363 26.71 14.56 -25.34
CA TRP A 363 26.46 13.86 -24.08
C TRP A 363 27.48 14.24 -22.98
N LYS A 364 28.74 14.48 -23.35
CA LYS A 364 29.76 14.91 -22.38
C LYS A 364 29.39 16.24 -21.73
N GLU A 365 28.77 17.16 -22.48
CA GLU A 365 28.26 18.43 -21.93
C GLU A 365 27.15 18.17 -20.91
N GLN A 366 26.20 17.29 -21.22
CA GLN A 366 25.15 16.89 -20.28
C GLN A 366 25.71 16.20 -19.02
N ASP A 367 26.73 15.35 -19.17
CA ASP A 367 27.40 14.70 -18.04
C ASP A 367 28.12 15.72 -17.13
N GLN A 368 28.61 16.85 -17.65
CA GLN A 368 29.13 17.93 -16.81
C GLN A 368 28.02 18.60 -15.99
N LEU A 369 26.82 18.78 -16.55
CA LEU A 369 25.69 19.30 -15.79
C LEU A 369 25.32 18.37 -14.62
N ILE A 370 25.31 17.05 -14.84
CA ILE A 370 25.08 16.07 -13.76
C ILE A 370 26.14 16.21 -12.66
N LYS A 371 27.41 16.39 -13.02
CA LYS A 371 28.50 16.60 -12.05
C LYS A 371 28.34 17.91 -11.26
N THR A 372 27.85 18.97 -11.90
CA THR A 372 27.53 20.24 -11.21
C THR A 372 26.39 20.04 -10.22
N ILE A 373 25.28 19.42 -10.63
CA ILE A 373 24.15 19.12 -9.74
C ILE A 373 24.61 18.27 -8.53
N ARG A 374 25.51 17.31 -8.76
CA ARG A 374 26.09 16.47 -7.71
C ARG A 374 26.87 17.25 -6.66
N GLN A 375 27.55 18.34 -7.03
CA GLN A 375 28.31 19.16 -6.07
C GLN A 375 27.39 19.85 -5.06
N ASP A 376 26.14 20.15 -5.45
CA ASP A 376 25.12 20.75 -4.60
C ASP A 376 24.34 19.73 -3.78
N CYS A 377 24.54 18.42 -4.04
CA CYS A 377 23.84 17.35 -3.33
C CYS A 377 24.63 16.93 -2.07
N THR A 378 23.91 16.81 -0.96
CA THR A 378 24.46 16.30 0.31
C THR A 378 23.59 15.17 0.84
N VAL A 379 24.19 14.28 1.63
CA VAL A 379 23.45 13.23 2.34
C VAL A 379 23.08 13.76 3.71
N SER A 380 21.78 13.89 3.96
CA SER A 380 21.26 14.24 5.28
C SER A 380 21.48 13.07 6.23
N LYS A 381 21.99 13.34 7.44
CA LYS A 381 22.02 12.35 8.52
C LYS A 381 20.62 12.20 9.06
N ASP A 382 20.00 11.06 8.79
CA ASP A 382 18.68 10.76 9.34
C ASP A 382 18.81 10.40 10.83
N LYS A 383 18.39 11.32 11.71
CA LYS A 383 18.33 11.07 13.17
C LYS A 383 17.47 9.86 13.49
N ARG A 384 16.54 9.48 12.61
CA ARG A 384 15.67 8.32 12.81
C ARG A 384 16.47 7.04 12.80
N SER A 385 17.46 6.90 11.91
CA SER A 385 18.29 5.71 11.82
C SER A 385 19.09 5.49 13.12
N GLU A 386 19.56 6.55 13.78
CA GLU A 386 20.22 6.43 15.09
C GLU A 386 19.28 5.87 16.16
N THR A 387 18.05 6.37 16.24
CA THR A 387 17.03 5.85 17.16
C THR A 387 16.69 4.39 16.86
N LEU A 388 16.47 4.04 15.58
CA LEU A 388 16.16 2.68 15.15
C LEU A 388 17.29 1.70 15.45
N MET A 389 18.55 2.15 15.36
CA MET A 389 19.71 1.35 15.75
C MET A 389 19.79 1.13 17.27
N ASN A 390 19.40 2.11 18.07
CA ASN A 390 19.44 2.03 19.54
C ASN A 390 18.39 1.09 20.15
N ILE A 391 17.32 0.77 19.40
CA ILE A 391 16.26 -0.15 19.83
C ILE A 391 16.45 -1.57 19.30
N VAL A 392 17.18 -1.76 18.19
CA VAL A 392 17.15 -3.03 17.44
C VAL A 392 17.55 -4.25 18.27
N LYS A 393 18.47 -4.07 19.22
CA LYS A 393 18.85 -5.13 20.16
C LYS A 393 17.63 -5.62 20.94
N ASP A 394 16.83 -4.71 21.49
CA ASP A 394 15.69 -5.04 22.33
C ASP A 394 14.54 -5.64 21.51
N GLU A 395 14.39 -5.24 20.24
CA GLU A 395 13.46 -5.89 19.31
C GLU A 395 13.83 -7.34 19.02
N VAL A 396 15.13 -7.60 18.80
CA VAL A 396 15.66 -8.94 18.57
C VAL A 396 15.50 -9.79 19.84
N ASP A 397 15.83 -9.23 21.01
CA ASP A 397 15.69 -9.91 22.29
C ASP A 397 14.22 -10.23 22.61
N PHE A 398 13.30 -9.30 22.37
CA PHE A 398 11.85 -9.52 22.48
C PHE A 398 11.43 -10.79 21.72
N GLN A 399 11.85 -10.92 20.46
CA GLN A 399 11.51 -12.08 19.65
C GLN A 399 12.10 -13.39 20.21
N TYR A 400 13.33 -13.38 20.73
CA TYR A 400 13.93 -14.57 21.35
C TYR A 400 13.28 -14.94 22.69
N TYR A 401 12.83 -13.96 23.47
CA TYR A 401 12.05 -14.23 24.67
C TYR A 401 10.68 -14.81 24.32
N LEU A 402 10.01 -14.25 23.32
CA LEU A 402 8.74 -14.77 22.81
C LEU A 402 8.89 -16.21 22.30
N TRP A 403 9.97 -16.49 21.56
CA TRP A 403 10.29 -17.82 21.05
C TRP A 403 10.51 -18.86 22.18
N ARG A 404 11.01 -18.42 23.34
CA ARG A 404 11.20 -19.26 24.53
C ARG A 404 9.98 -19.26 25.47
N ARG A 405 8.91 -18.56 25.11
CA ARG A 405 7.71 -18.34 25.94
C ARG A 405 8.01 -17.62 27.27
N ASP A 406 9.09 -16.84 27.29
CA ASP A 406 9.48 -16.01 28.43
C ASP A 406 8.79 -14.64 28.33
N TYR A 407 7.48 -14.64 28.59
CA TYR A 407 6.64 -13.46 28.47
C TYR A 407 7.05 -12.29 29.39
N PRO A 408 7.53 -12.50 30.63
CA PRO A 408 8.01 -11.39 31.47
C PRO A 408 9.17 -10.61 30.84
N HIS A 409 10.22 -11.30 30.36
CA HIS A 409 11.35 -10.62 29.73
C HIS A 409 11.00 -10.10 28.33
N ALA A 410 10.07 -10.75 27.61
CA ALA A 410 9.54 -10.19 26.37
C ALA A 410 8.85 -8.84 26.64
N LEU A 411 8.00 -8.75 27.68
CA LEU A 411 7.35 -7.49 28.04
C LEU A 411 8.38 -6.40 28.39
N GLU A 412 9.41 -6.73 29.17
CA GLU A 412 10.51 -5.80 29.49
C GLU A 412 11.26 -5.32 28.24
N SER A 413 11.59 -6.21 27.31
CA SER A 413 12.22 -5.83 26.04
C SER A 413 11.33 -4.91 25.19
N ALA A 414 10.02 -5.18 25.12
CA ALA A 414 9.09 -4.31 24.40
C ALA A 414 9.00 -2.91 25.04
N GLN A 415 8.95 -2.82 26.37
CA GLN A 415 8.98 -1.55 27.11
C GLN A 415 10.24 -0.74 26.81
N ASN A 416 11.41 -1.40 26.80
CA ASN A 416 12.66 -0.75 26.43
C ASN A 416 12.66 -0.19 25.00
N VAL A 417 11.94 -0.83 24.07
CA VAL A 417 11.75 -0.30 22.71
C VAL A 417 10.86 0.94 22.74
N VAL A 418 9.70 0.87 23.38
CA VAL A 418 8.75 1.99 23.48
C VAL A 418 9.38 3.22 24.13
N ASP A 419 10.12 3.05 25.22
CA ASP A 419 10.75 4.15 25.97
C ASP A 419 11.76 4.94 25.13
N LYS A 420 12.38 4.28 24.15
CA LYS A 420 13.35 4.89 23.23
C LYS A 420 12.70 5.47 21.97
N LEU A 421 11.48 5.07 21.63
CA LEU A 421 10.71 5.62 20.52
C LEU A 421 10.00 6.92 20.95
N SER A 422 10.58 8.06 20.62
CA SER A 422 10.06 9.39 20.98
C SER A 422 9.76 10.26 19.76
N GLY A 423 8.85 11.23 19.92
CA GLY A 423 8.42 12.14 18.84
C GLY A 423 7.36 11.56 17.89
N ASP A 424 6.92 12.40 16.95
CA ASP A 424 5.85 12.06 16.00
C ASP A 424 6.33 11.14 14.87
N ASP A 425 7.61 11.21 14.51
CA ASP A 425 8.25 10.40 13.45
C ASP A 425 8.19 8.88 13.72
N PHE A 426 7.90 8.46 14.95
CA PHE A 426 7.77 7.06 15.34
C PHE A 426 6.42 6.75 15.98
N LYS A 427 5.45 7.67 15.93
CA LYS A 427 4.16 7.55 16.62
C LYS A 427 3.52 6.19 16.32
N THR A 428 3.34 5.87 15.04
CA THR A 428 2.71 4.63 14.63
C THR A 428 3.55 3.40 14.97
N TYR A 429 4.88 3.47 14.83
CA TYR A 429 5.74 2.33 15.16
C TYR A 429 5.71 2.02 16.67
N ARG A 430 5.71 3.05 17.51
CA ARG A 430 5.50 2.93 18.94
C ARG A 430 4.11 2.35 19.25
N GLY A 431 3.08 2.76 18.50
CA GLY A 431 1.74 2.17 18.60
C GLY A 431 1.74 0.65 18.39
N LEU A 432 2.51 0.16 17.42
CA LEU A 432 2.67 -1.27 17.19
C LEU A 432 3.39 -1.98 18.35
N TRP A 433 4.36 -1.32 19.00
CA TRP A 433 5.01 -1.88 20.18
C TRP A 433 4.10 -1.88 21.41
N TYR A 434 3.29 -0.85 21.61
CA TYR A 434 2.23 -0.86 22.61
C TYR A 434 1.24 -2.01 22.37
N TYR A 435 0.89 -2.28 21.11
CA TYR A 435 0.08 -3.45 20.77
C TYR A 435 0.74 -4.77 21.22
N PHE A 436 2.03 -4.95 20.91
CA PHE A 436 2.77 -6.14 21.36
C PHE A 436 2.82 -6.24 22.88
N GLU A 437 3.11 -5.16 23.60
CA GLU A 437 3.05 -5.15 25.06
C GLU A 437 1.67 -5.56 25.60
N GLY A 438 0.59 -5.02 25.03
CA GLY A 438 -0.78 -5.37 25.39
C GLY A 438 -1.07 -6.86 25.19
N CYS A 439 -0.63 -7.43 24.07
CA CYS A 439 -0.77 -8.87 23.79
C CYS A 439 0.03 -9.74 24.75
N ILE A 440 1.27 -9.36 25.09
CA ILE A 440 2.09 -10.11 26.05
C ILE A 440 1.53 -10.00 27.47
N ALA A 441 1.07 -8.82 27.87
CA ALA A 441 0.40 -8.61 29.15
C ALA A 441 -0.90 -9.43 29.24
N TRP A 442 -1.63 -9.61 28.13
CA TRP A 442 -2.78 -10.50 28.06
C TRP A 442 -2.38 -11.96 28.28
N GLN A 443 -1.32 -12.42 27.63
CA GLN A 443 -0.82 -13.78 27.83
C GLN A 443 -0.36 -14.02 29.29
N LEU A 444 0.20 -13.00 29.92
CA LEU A 444 0.55 -13.01 31.34
C LEU A 444 -0.68 -12.99 32.25
N SER A 445 -1.77 -12.32 31.88
CA SER A 445 -3.01 -12.33 32.67
C SER A 445 -3.65 -13.71 32.70
N LEU A 446 -3.63 -14.44 31.58
CA LEU A 446 -4.14 -15.81 31.49
C LEU A 446 -3.34 -16.80 32.34
N SER A 447 -2.02 -16.65 32.38
CA SER A 447 -1.12 -17.53 33.12
C SER A 447 -0.88 -17.12 34.58
N SER A 448 -1.20 -15.87 34.94
CA SER A 448 -1.03 -15.32 36.30
C SER A 448 -2.12 -14.27 36.63
N PRO A 449 -3.40 -14.68 36.83
CA PRO A 449 -4.53 -13.76 36.97
C PRO A 449 -4.42 -12.78 38.16
N SER A 450 -3.70 -13.15 39.22
CA SER A 450 -3.60 -12.35 40.45
C SER A 450 -2.65 -11.15 40.38
N LYS A 451 -1.99 -10.90 39.24
CA LYS A 451 -0.92 -9.87 39.11
C LYS A 451 -1.38 -8.53 38.52
N GLY A 452 -2.68 -8.34 38.27
CA GLY A 452 -3.21 -7.04 37.81
C GLY A 452 -2.82 -6.67 36.37
N PHE A 453 -2.45 -7.65 35.54
CA PHE A 453 -2.06 -7.43 34.14
C PHE A 453 -3.18 -6.84 33.28
N GLU A 454 -4.46 -7.01 33.65
CA GLU A 454 -5.60 -6.42 32.93
C GLU A 454 -5.48 -4.90 32.74
N LYS A 455 -4.97 -4.19 33.75
CA LYS A 455 -4.73 -2.76 33.65
C LYS A 455 -3.63 -2.42 32.63
N ILE A 456 -2.58 -3.24 32.60
CA ILE A 456 -1.46 -3.09 31.65
C ILE A 456 -1.95 -3.36 30.23
N VAL A 457 -2.79 -4.38 30.04
CA VAL A 457 -3.42 -4.67 28.74
C VAL A 457 -4.22 -3.46 28.26
N LYS A 458 -5.12 -2.95 29.10
CA LYS A 458 -5.96 -1.81 28.73
C LYS A 458 -5.13 -0.56 28.40
N ASP A 459 -4.21 -0.16 29.27
CA ASP A 459 -3.38 1.03 29.08
C ASP A 459 -2.56 0.95 27.78
N ASN A 460 -1.95 -0.20 27.50
CA ASN A 460 -1.18 -0.37 26.29
C ASN A 460 -2.04 -0.43 25.02
N LEU A 461 -3.21 -1.06 25.06
CA LEU A 461 -4.11 -1.06 23.90
C LEU A 461 -4.72 0.34 23.64
N ASP A 462 -5.07 1.09 24.68
CA ASP A 462 -5.51 2.50 24.56
C ASP A 462 -4.40 3.37 23.93
N ARG A 463 -3.14 3.19 24.36
CA ARG A 463 -1.99 3.90 23.76
C ARG A 463 -1.70 3.47 22.33
N ALA A 464 -1.87 2.19 22.01
CA ALA A 464 -1.70 1.67 20.66
C ALA A 464 -2.70 2.33 19.70
N VAL A 465 -3.98 2.35 20.06
CA VAL A 465 -5.07 3.00 19.33
C VAL A 465 -4.77 4.49 19.15
N SER A 466 -4.45 5.21 20.24
CA SER A 466 -4.10 6.63 20.16
C SER A 466 -2.88 6.93 19.28
N CYS A 467 -1.94 5.98 19.14
CA CYS A 467 -0.79 6.11 18.26
C CYS A 467 -1.11 5.77 16.80
N ILE A 468 -2.09 4.89 16.56
CA ILE A 468 -2.49 4.35 15.26
C ILE A 468 -3.85 4.94 14.84
N ASP A 469 -4.05 6.23 15.09
CA ASP A 469 -5.30 6.98 14.87
C ASP A 469 -5.64 7.22 13.38
N THR A 470 -4.90 6.58 12.49
CA THR A 470 -4.97 6.73 11.03
C THR A 470 -5.06 5.38 10.32
N SER A 471 -5.19 4.25 11.03
CA SER A 471 -5.29 2.92 10.40
C SER A 471 -6.56 2.19 10.81
N SER A 472 -7.29 1.69 9.82
CA SER A 472 -8.49 0.87 10.03
C SER A 472 -8.19 -0.53 10.58
N TRP A 473 -6.91 -0.94 10.65
CA TRP A 473 -6.52 -2.26 11.16
C TRP A 473 -6.89 -2.45 12.64
N PHE A 474 -6.81 -1.37 13.43
CA PHE A 474 -7.09 -1.42 14.87
C PHE A 474 -8.57 -1.33 15.21
N SER A 475 -9.37 -0.74 14.32
CA SER A 475 -10.68 -0.21 14.64
C SER A 475 -11.80 -1.24 14.67
N ASP A 476 -11.56 -2.48 14.21
CA ASP A 476 -12.60 -3.51 14.11
C ASP A 476 -12.32 -4.81 14.88
N VAL A 477 -11.08 -5.18 15.23
CA VAL A 477 -10.83 -6.58 15.67
C VAL A 477 -9.64 -6.84 16.62
N ALA A 478 -8.90 -5.85 17.11
CA ALA A 478 -7.61 -6.13 17.75
C ALA A 478 -7.66 -6.58 19.24
N LEU A 479 -8.85 -6.68 19.85
CA LEU A 479 -8.95 -6.79 21.30
C LEU A 479 -9.25 -8.23 21.77
N PRO A 480 -8.60 -8.68 22.84
CA PRO A 480 -9.10 -9.82 23.59
C PRO A 480 -10.54 -9.58 24.06
N THR A 481 -11.35 -10.63 24.02
CA THR A 481 -12.78 -10.57 24.42
C THR A 481 -12.93 -9.95 25.82
N GLY A 482 -13.74 -8.89 25.93
CA GLY A 482 -14.11 -8.27 27.21
C GLY A 482 -13.32 -7.01 27.62
N ILE A 483 -12.42 -6.49 26.77
CA ILE A 483 -11.71 -5.23 27.03
C ILE A 483 -12.37 -4.08 26.27
N ASP A 484 -12.86 -3.08 27.01
CA ASP A 484 -13.41 -1.84 26.46
C ASP A 484 -12.29 -0.78 26.37
N ILE A 485 -11.93 -0.41 25.15
CA ILE A 485 -10.93 0.62 24.84
C ILE A 485 -11.59 1.98 24.67
N THR A 486 -10.86 3.03 25.04
CA THR A 486 -11.26 4.40 24.72
C THR A 486 -11.19 4.65 23.23
N LYS A 487 -12.31 5.11 22.64
CA LYS A 487 -12.44 5.32 21.19
C LYS A 487 -11.54 6.46 20.69
N ASP A 488 -11.08 6.27 19.46
CA ASP A 488 -10.20 7.15 18.71
C ASP A 488 -10.66 8.61 18.59
N LYS A 489 -9.69 9.48 18.25
CA LYS A 489 -9.93 10.86 17.79
C LYS A 489 -10.83 10.91 16.54
N PHE A 490 -10.75 9.89 15.69
CA PHE A 490 -11.52 9.75 14.45
C PHE A 490 -12.26 8.42 14.45
N SER A 491 -13.48 8.37 13.89
CA SER A 491 -14.17 7.08 13.75
C SER A 491 -13.58 6.22 12.63
N THR A 492 -13.81 4.90 12.73
CA THR A 492 -13.42 3.90 11.73
C THR A 492 -13.78 4.32 10.31
N MET A 493 -15.01 4.80 10.09
CA MET A 493 -15.45 5.24 8.77
C MET A 493 -14.64 6.44 8.25
N ASN A 494 -14.29 7.41 9.11
CA ASN A 494 -13.47 8.55 8.68
C ASN A 494 -12.05 8.11 8.29
N ILE A 495 -11.48 7.16 9.04
CA ILE A 495 -10.17 6.57 8.73
C ILE A 495 -10.22 5.83 7.38
N CYS A 496 -11.20 4.94 7.18
CA CYS A 496 -11.35 4.19 5.92
C CYS A 496 -11.55 5.10 4.71
N SER A 497 -12.32 6.18 4.85
CA SER A 497 -12.54 7.16 3.77
C SER A 497 -11.24 7.85 3.39
N ALA A 498 -10.45 8.27 4.38
CA ALA A 498 -9.15 8.89 4.15
C ALA A 498 -8.14 7.93 3.51
N GLU A 499 -8.14 6.65 3.91
CA GLU A 499 -7.33 5.59 3.26
C GLU A 499 -7.64 5.46 1.78
N GLN A 500 -8.92 5.41 1.42
CA GLN A 500 -9.34 5.30 0.03
C GLN A 500 -9.01 6.56 -0.78
N ILE A 501 -9.13 7.76 -0.17
CA ILE A 501 -8.77 9.02 -0.83
C ILE A 501 -7.26 9.10 -1.11
N GLU A 502 -6.42 8.73 -0.13
CA GLU A 502 -4.96 8.73 -0.28
C GLU A 502 -4.52 7.83 -1.46
N GLU A 503 -5.14 6.66 -1.58
CA GLU A 503 -4.89 5.74 -2.67
C GLU A 503 -5.37 6.27 -4.01
N ASN A 504 -6.54 6.91 -4.04
CA ASN A 504 -7.05 7.56 -5.25
C ASN A 504 -6.09 8.66 -5.72
N ILE A 505 -5.57 9.49 -4.80
CA ILE A 505 -4.55 10.51 -5.10
C ILE A 505 -3.31 9.87 -5.73
N THR A 506 -2.83 8.80 -5.12
CA THR A 506 -1.66 8.04 -5.58
C THR A 506 -1.90 7.46 -6.99
N ALA A 507 -3.04 6.82 -7.21
CA ALA A 507 -3.43 6.26 -8.51
C ALA A 507 -3.67 7.32 -9.60
N PHE A 508 -4.00 8.56 -9.24
CA PHE A 508 -4.18 9.66 -10.18
C PHE A 508 -2.85 10.32 -10.56
N GLY A 509 -1.83 10.14 -9.71
CA GLY A 509 -0.44 10.55 -9.91
C GLY A 509 -0.12 11.96 -9.44
N ALA A 510 1.07 12.13 -8.86
CA ALA A 510 1.57 13.39 -8.32
C ALA A 510 1.76 14.47 -9.41
N THR A 511 2.15 14.08 -10.63
CA THR A 511 2.37 14.97 -11.78
C THR A 511 1.61 14.47 -13.02
N GLY A 512 1.73 15.18 -14.15
CA GLY A 512 1.10 14.79 -15.41
C GLY A 512 -0.38 15.16 -15.56
N LYS A 513 -0.94 14.83 -16.72
CA LYS A 513 -2.29 15.24 -17.19
C LYS A 513 -3.43 14.37 -16.67
N THR A 514 -3.14 13.15 -16.20
CA THR A 514 -4.15 12.15 -15.82
C THR A 514 -5.11 12.64 -14.74
N PHE A 515 -4.59 13.24 -13.66
CA PHE A 515 -5.42 13.83 -12.62
C PHE A 515 -6.41 14.86 -13.15
N GLY A 516 -5.92 15.81 -13.97
CA GLY A 516 -6.76 16.88 -14.53
C GLY A 516 -7.86 16.33 -15.43
N ALA A 517 -7.53 15.34 -16.27
CA ALA A 517 -8.50 14.64 -17.09
C ALA A 517 -9.59 13.94 -16.26
N LYS A 518 -9.22 13.21 -15.21
CA LYS A 518 -10.17 12.54 -14.31
C LYS A 518 -11.07 13.54 -13.56
N MET A 519 -10.50 14.61 -13.01
CA MET A 519 -11.29 15.62 -12.30
C MET A 519 -12.26 16.34 -13.24
N ASN A 520 -11.84 16.64 -14.47
CA ASN A 520 -12.71 17.24 -15.47
C ASN A 520 -13.83 16.29 -15.92
N GLU A 521 -13.53 15.00 -16.11
CA GLU A 521 -14.54 13.98 -16.43
C GLU A 521 -15.64 13.94 -15.35
N ILE A 522 -15.27 13.87 -14.07
CA ILE A 522 -16.23 13.86 -12.96
C ILE A 522 -17.01 15.18 -12.92
N LYS A 523 -16.34 16.31 -13.15
CA LYS A 523 -16.98 17.64 -13.21
C LYS A 523 -18.06 17.71 -14.29
N GLU A 524 -17.77 17.20 -15.49
CA GLU A 524 -18.71 17.21 -16.61
C GLU A 524 -19.93 16.32 -16.33
N LEU A 525 -19.71 15.14 -15.74
CA LEU A 525 -20.77 14.21 -15.37
C LEU A 525 -21.69 14.79 -14.28
N ILE A 526 -21.14 15.31 -13.18
CA ILE A 526 -21.93 15.81 -12.04
C ILE A 526 -22.68 17.11 -12.35
N ASN A 527 -22.19 17.89 -13.31
CA ASN A 527 -22.85 19.12 -13.76
C ASN A 527 -23.84 18.90 -14.92
N SER A 528 -23.96 17.66 -15.41
CA SER A 528 -25.01 17.31 -16.37
C SER A 528 -26.37 17.24 -15.67
N ASP A 529 -27.43 17.61 -16.40
CA ASP A 529 -28.82 17.36 -15.98
C ASP A 529 -29.36 16.05 -16.59
N ASP A 530 -28.64 15.45 -17.55
CA ASP A 530 -28.94 14.11 -18.09
C ASP A 530 -28.79 13.06 -16.98
N SER A 531 -29.84 12.25 -16.79
CA SER A 531 -29.92 11.28 -15.67
C SER A 531 -28.75 10.32 -15.67
N GLY A 532 -28.53 9.57 -16.75
CA GLY A 532 -27.45 8.59 -16.84
C GLY A 532 -26.05 9.18 -16.62
N LYS A 533 -25.78 10.40 -17.14
CA LYS A 533 -24.51 11.09 -16.86
C LYS A 533 -24.39 11.50 -15.40
N PHE A 534 -25.46 12.04 -14.80
CA PHE A 534 -25.45 12.48 -13.42
C PHE A 534 -25.29 11.30 -12.45
N GLU A 535 -25.98 10.17 -12.68
CA GLU A 535 -25.89 8.94 -11.88
C GLU A 535 -24.46 8.37 -11.88
N ASN A 536 -23.81 8.34 -13.06
CA ASN A 536 -22.40 7.97 -13.18
C ASN A 536 -21.49 8.97 -12.45
N GLY A 537 -21.77 10.27 -12.58
CA GLY A 537 -21.10 11.33 -11.83
C GLY A 537 -21.22 11.15 -10.32
N LEU A 538 -22.40 10.80 -9.82
CA LEU A 538 -22.69 10.55 -8.40
C LEU A 538 -21.90 9.35 -7.88
N THR A 539 -21.80 8.29 -8.66
CA THR A 539 -20.98 7.12 -8.31
C THR A 539 -19.49 7.47 -8.26
N LYS A 540 -18.98 8.19 -9.26
CA LYS A 540 -17.58 8.68 -9.24
C LYS A 540 -17.32 9.67 -8.12
N LEU A 541 -18.32 10.45 -7.71
CA LEU A 541 -18.24 11.35 -6.56
C LEU A 541 -18.08 10.56 -5.25
N GLY A 542 -18.87 9.52 -5.04
CA GLY A 542 -18.72 8.62 -3.90
C GLY A 542 -17.32 8.00 -3.83
N PHE A 543 -16.80 7.55 -4.98
CA PHE A 543 -15.44 7.01 -5.09
C PHE A 543 -14.36 8.02 -4.66
N ILE A 544 -14.42 9.28 -5.12
CA ILE A 544 -13.45 10.31 -4.70
C ILE A 544 -13.69 10.84 -3.29
N LEU A 545 -14.84 10.57 -2.67
CA LEU A 545 -15.06 10.79 -1.23
C LEU A 545 -14.55 9.63 -0.36
N GLY A 546 -13.98 8.60 -0.98
CA GLY A 546 -13.42 7.44 -0.28
C GLY A 546 -14.43 6.36 0.10
N PHE A 547 -15.60 6.35 -0.53
CA PHE A 547 -16.57 5.26 -0.39
C PHE A 547 -16.31 4.15 -1.42
N ASP A 548 -16.70 2.92 -1.07
CA ASP A 548 -16.94 1.88 -2.07
C ASP A 548 -18.25 2.21 -2.77
N ALA A 549 -18.13 2.85 -3.93
CA ALA A 549 -19.26 3.40 -4.68
C ALA A 549 -19.57 2.54 -5.90
N ASN A 550 -20.83 2.12 -6.02
CA ASN A 550 -21.27 1.25 -7.10
C ASN A 550 -22.52 1.81 -7.81
N HIS A 551 -22.55 1.66 -9.13
CA HIS A 551 -23.70 1.93 -10.00
C HIS A 551 -24.24 0.56 -10.48
N PRO A 552 -25.21 -0.04 -9.78
CA PRO A 552 -25.68 -1.36 -10.11
C PRO A 552 -26.46 -1.37 -11.44
N SER A 553 -26.30 -2.45 -12.22
CA SER A 553 -26.91 -2.58 -13.55
C SER A 553 -28.25 -3.34 -13.57
N ASP A 554 -28.77 -3.73 -12.41
CA ASP A 554 -30.01 -4.50 -12.29
C ASP A 554 -31.25 -3.63 -12.59
N HIS A 555 -32.33 -4.23 -13.09
CA HIS A 555 -33.61 -3.54 -13.19
C HIS A 555 -34.16 -3.19 -11.80
N ALA A 556 -34.65 -1.95 -11.63
CA ALA A 556 -35.10 -1.39 -10.34
C ALA A 556 -34.01 -1.37 -9.25
N ALA A 557 -32.75 -1.24 -9.68
CA ALA A 557 -31.63 -0.93 -8.79
C ALA A 557 -31.57 0.58 -8.47
N PRO A 558 -30.93 0.96 -7.36
CA PRO A 558 -30.61 2.35 -7.07
C PRO A 558 -29.64 2.94 -8.10
N ASP A 559 -29.72 4.25 -8.24
CA ASP A 559 -28.87 5.03 -9.15
C ASP A 559 -27.41 5.08 -8.72
N SER A 560 -27.18 5.01 -7.40
CA SER A 560 -25.84 4.86 -6.83
C SER A 560 -25.94 4.29 -5.42
N THR A 561 -24.89 3.59 -4.99
CA THR A 561 -24.73 3.14 -3.61
C THR A 561 -23.34 3.52 -3.13
N TRP A 562 -23.25 4.13 -1.94
CA TRP A 562 -21.98 4.47 -1.29
C TRP A 562 -21.89 3.70 0.02
N GLN A 563 -20.94 2.77 0.10
CA GLN A 563 -20.71 1.98 1.31
C GLN A 563 -19.35 2.28 1.92
N ILE A 564 -19.26 2.21 3.24
CA ILE A 564 -17.99 2.22 3.95
C ILE A 564 -17.99 1.17 5.05
N THR A 565 -17.26 0.07 4.81
CA THR A 565 -17.18 -1.10 5.70
C THR A 565 -18.58 -1.62 6.10
N ASP A 566 -18.73 -2.10 7.32
CA ASP A 566 -20.00 -2.50 7.94
C ASP A 566 -20.62 -1.30 8.72
N SER A 567 -20.11 -0.09 8.50
CA SER A 567 -20.48 1.09 9.29
C SER A 567 -21.63 1.90 8.68
N LEU A 568 -21.62 2.12 7.37
CA LEU A 568 -22.56 3.01 6.69
C LEU A 568 -22.81 2.58 5.25
N LEU A 569 -24.08 2.63 4.85
CA LEU A 569 -24.56 2.50 3.47
C LEU A 569 -25.50 3.66 3.14
N ILE A 570 -25.23 4.36 2.05
CA ILE A 570 -26.09 5.39 1.47
C ILE A 570 -26.56 4.90 0.10
N ILE A 571 -27.87 4.91 -0.12
CA ILE A 571 -28.54 4.44 -1.32
C ILE A 571 -29.19 5.64 -1.99
N PHE A 572 -28.94 5.88 -3.27
CA PHE A 572 -29.38 7.08 -3.96
C PHE A 572 -30.49 6.81 -4.98
N GLU A 573 -31.41 7.77 -5.03
CA GLU A 573 -32.41 7.96 -6.08
C GLU A 573 -32.24 9.39 -6.62
N ALA A 574 -31.71 9.55 -7.81
CA ALA A 574 -31.38 10.81 -8.46
C ALA A 574 -32.42 11.19 -9.52
N LYS A 575 -32.93 12.42 -9.44
CA LYS A 575 -33.87 13.00 -10.41
C LYS A 575 -33.30 14.29 -10.97
N SER A 576 -32.22 14.17 -11.75
CA SER A 576 -31.49 15.32 -12.30
C SER A 576 -32.16 15.95 -13.52
N ASP A 577 -33.06 15.24 -14.20
CA ASP A 577 -33.74 15.67 -15.42
C ASP A 577 -35.12 16.31 -15.15
N GLU A 578 -35.58 16.28 -13.90
CA GLU A 578 -36.88 16.82 -13.50
C GLU A 578 -36.93 18.37 -13.45
N THR A 579 -38.10 18.92 -13.77
CA THR A 579 -38.41 20.35 -13.67
C THR A 579 -38.49 20.82 -12.21
N LYS A 580 -37.95 22.03 -11.94
CA LYS A 580 -37.83 22.62 -10.59
C LYS A 580 -39.14 23.02 -9.92
N ASN A 581 -40.21 23.23 -10.70
CA ASN A 581 -41.43 23.88 -10.23
C ASN A 581 -42.43 22.91 -9.59
N ASP A 582 -42.32 21.61 -9.87
CA ASP A 582 -43.23 20.60 -9.36
C ASP A 582 -42.76 20.03 -8.02
N GLY A 583 -43.66 19.35 -7.32
CA GLY A 583 -43.32 18.62 -6.10
C GLY A 583 -42.63 17.29 -6.41
N ILE A 584 -41.80 16.81 -5.48
CA ILE A 584 -41.29 15.43 -5.54
C ILE A 584 -42.47 14.47 -5.52
N SER A 585 -42.48 13.55 -6.49
CA SER A 585 -43.65 12.75 -6.83
C SER A 585 -43.83 11.51 -5.95
N VAL A 586 -45.04 10.94 -5.96
CA VAL A 586 -45.34 9.64 -5.33
C VAL A 586 -44.49 8.53 -5.93
N SER A 587 -44.28 8.53 -7.25
CA SER A 587 -43.47 7.51 -7.92
C SER A 587 -42.01 7.56 -7.47
N THR A 588 -41.40 8.75 -7.38
CA THR A 588 -40.03 8.92 -6.86
C THR A 588 -39.91 8.36 -5.44
N CYS A 589 -40.86 8.66 -4.56
CA CYS A 589 -40.82 8.14 -3.19
C CYS A 589 -40.98 6.61 -3.14
N ARG A 590 -41.82 6.03 -3.99
CA ARG A 590 -42.00 4.57 -4.07
C ARG A 590 -40.78 3.87 -4.64
N GLU A 591 -40.16 4.46 -5.66
CA GLU A 591 -38.93 3.98 -6.28
C GLU A 591 -37.78 3.97 -5.28
N ALA A 592 -37.53 5.10 -4.59
CA ALA A 592 -36.54 5.20 -3.52
C ALA A 592 -36.75 4.14 -2.42
N ASN A 593 -37.99 3.94 -1.95
CA ASN A 593 -38.30 2.90 -0.97
C ASN A 593 -38.03 1.47 -1.51
N GLY A 594 -38.24 1.25 -2.82
CA GLY A 594 -37.91 0.00 -3.50
C GLY A 594 -36.41 -0.33 -3.40
N HIS A 595 -35.55 0.68 -3.51
CA HIS A 595 -34.10 0.51 -3.44
C HIS A 595 -33.60 -0.04 -2.11
N TYR A 596 -34.27 0.25 -1.00
CA TYR A 596 -33.95 -0.37 0.29
C TYR A 596 -34.15 -1.89 0.25
N ASN A 597 -35.24 -2.36 -0.37
CA ASN A 597 -35.53 -3.78 -0.52
C ASN A 597 -34.56 -4.43 -1.50
N TRP A 598 -34.22 -3.74 -2.59
CA TRP A 598 -33.17 -4.18 -3.51
C TRP A 598 -31.85 -4.39 -2.76
N ALA A 599 -31.41 -3.37 -2.01
CA ALA A 599 -30.15 -3.40 -1.26
C ALA A 599 -30.14 -4.55 -0.24
N LYS A 600 -31.25 -4.76 0.48
CA LYS A 600 -31.41 -5.89 1.41
C LYS A 600 -31.23 -7.25 0.73
N SER A 601 -31.63 -7.39 -0.52
CA SER A 601 -31.55 -8.65 -1.26
C SER A 601 -30.23 -8.87 -1.99
N LYS A 602 -29.48 -7.80 -2.30
CA LYS A 602 -28.31 -7.85 -3.20
C LYS A 602 -26.99 -7.54 -2.50
N ILE A 603 -26.99 -6.73 -1.45
CA ILE A 603 -25.76 -6.36 -0.73
C ILE A 603 -25.46 -7.45 0.31
N ALA A 604 -24.32 -8.11 0.15
CA ALA A 604 -23.86 -9.11 1.10
C ALA A 604 -23.59 -8.46 2.47
N GLY A 605 -23.94 -9.18 3.54
CA GLY A 605 -23.85 -8.65 4.91
C GLY A 605 -24.71 -7.42 5.20
N PHE A 606 -25.73 -7.10 4.38
CA PHE A 606 -26.60 -5.94 4.60
C PHE A 606 -27.09 -5.79 6.05
N ASP A 607 -27.47 -6.90 6.69
CA ASP A 607 -27.96 -6.88 8.08
C ASP A 607 -26.89 -6.50 9.10
N LYS A 608 -25.59 -6.69 8.79
CA LYS A 608 -24.46 -6.28 9.64
C LYS A 608 -24.15 -4.78 9.52
N ILE A 609 -24.64 -4.10 8.49
CA ILE A 609 -24.36 -2.67 8.28
C ILE A 609 -25.09 -1.82 9.33
N ASN A 610 -24.35 -1.02 10.11
CA ASN A 610 -24.89 -0.26 11.24
C ASN A 610 -25.89 0.83 10.82
N LYS A 611 -25.53 1.68 9.85
CA LYS A 611 -26.34 2.82 9.41
C LYS A 611 -26.71 2.69 7.93
N LYS A 612 -27.98 2.91 7.60
CA LYS A 612 -28.53 2.76 6.25
C LYS A 612 -29.44 3.95 5.94
N TYR A 613 -29.17 4.67 4.86
CA TYR A 613 -29.97 5.81 4.44
C TYR A 613 -30.35 5.70 2.96
N VAL A 614 -31.59 6.03 2.65
CA VAL A 614 -32.05 6.22 1.26
C VAL A 614 -32.20 7.72 1.02
N VAL A 615 -31.43 8.26 0.08
CA VAL A 615 -31.31 9.69 -0.20
C VAL A 615 -31.86 9.98 -1.60
N VAL A 616 -32.88 10.84 -1.65
CA VAL A 616 -33.41 11.37 -2.90
C VAL A 616 -32.65 12.64 -3.28
N VAL A 617 -32.16 12.71 -4.51
CA VAL A 617 -31.37 13.81 -5.08
C VAL A 617 -32.11 14.47 -6.23
N PRO A 618 -33.03 15.42 -5.95
CA PRO A 618 -33.82 16.07 -6.99
C PRO A 618 -33.32 17.48 -7.33
N GLN A 619 -33.81 18.02 -8.46
CA GLN A 619 -33.83 19.47 -8.74
C GLN A 619 -34.91 20.24 -7.96
N ARG A 620 -35.91 19.53 -7.44
CA ARG A 620 -37.09 20.07 -6.75
C ARG A 620 -36.79 20.37 -5.29
N THR A 621 -37.46 21.37 -4.73
CA THR A 621 -37.28 21.79 -3.32
C THR A 621 -38.53 21.60 -2.46
N LYS A 622 -39.63 21.14 -3.06
CA LYS A 622 -40.92 20.89 -2.42
C LYS A 622 -41.35 19.45 -2.68
N ILE A 623 -42.19 18.92 -1.81
CA ILE A 623 -42.80 17.60 -1.97
C ILE A 623 -44.29 17.72 -2.30
N ASP A 624 -44.80 16.85 -3.18
CA ASP A 624 -46.23 16.77 -3.45
C ASP A 624 -46.97 16.26 -2.19
N LYS A 625 -48.12 16.86 -1.87
CA LYS A 625 -48.94 16.44 -0.72
C LYS A 625 -49.30 14.95 -0.74
N LEU A 626 -49.52 14.38 -1.92
CA LEU A 626 -49.82 12.97 -2.11
C LEU A 626 -48.60 12.07 -1.90
N ALA A 627 -47.38 12.60 -2.08
CA ALA A 627 -46.14 11.87 -1.86
C ALA A 627 -45.75 11.80 -0.37
N MET A 628 -46.26 12.70 0.47
CA MET A 628 -45.94 12.79 1.90
C MET A 628 -46.07 11.45 2.66
N PRO A 629 -47.15 10.66 2.51
CA PRO A 629 -47.28 9.37 3.19
C PRO A 629 -46.27 8.30 2.74
N HIS A 630 -45.56 8.54 1.64
CA HIS A 630 -44.55 7.64 1.08
C HIS A 630 -43.11 8.13 1.35
N ALA A 631 -42.94 9.28 2.02
CA ALA A 631 -41.63 9.90 2.26
C ALA A 631 -40.97 9.48 3.58
N ASP A 632 -41.59 8.58 4.34
CA ASP A 632 -41.04 8.09 5.60
C ASP A 632 -39.74 7.32 5.38
N ASN A 633 -38.75 7.56 6.24
CA ASN A 633 -37.39 7.01 6.16
C ASN A 633 -36.61 7.35 4.88
N LEU A 634 -37.11 8.31 4.07
CA LEU A 634 -36.37 8.90 2.97
C LEU A 634 -35.74 10.21 3.40
N TYR A 635 -34.57 10.51 2.83
CA TYR A 635 -33.81 11.73 3.10
C TYR A 635 -33.61 12.53 1.82
N PHE A 636 -33.29 13.81 1.97
CA PHE A 636 -33.19 14.77 0.89
C PHE A 636 -31.80 15.37 0.79
N MET A 637 -31.25 15.39 -0.41
CA MET A 637 -30.07 16.19 -0.74
C MET A 637 -30.27 16.87 -2.09
N HIS A 638 -30.40 18.20 -2.10
CA HIS A 638 -30.59 18.93 -3.34
C HIS A 638 -29.41 18.77 -4.32
N ILE A 639 -29.67 18.70 -5.63
CA ILE A 639 -28.62 18.51 -6.66
C ILE A 639 -27.48 19.54 -6.58
N SER A 640 -27.78 20.79 -6.21
CA SER A 640 -26.75 21.82 -6.06
C SER A 640 -25.77 21.52 -4.93
N ARG A 641 -26.22 20.83 -3.87
CA ARG A 641 -25.35 20.41 -2.77
C ARG A 641 -24.40 19.32 -3.24
N VAL A 642 -24.88 18.35 -4.03
CA VAL A 642 -24.02 17.32 -4.64
C VAL A 642 -22.94 17.96 -5.51
N ARG A 643 -23.30 18.94 -6.35
CA ARG A 643 -22.34 19.71 -7.15
C ARG A 643 -21.34 20.49 -6.30
N GLN A 644 -21.78 21.06 -5.18
CA GLN A 644 -20.91 21.75 -4.23
C GLN A 644 -19.93 20.78 -3.54
N ILE A 645 -20.40 19.58 -3.14
CA ILE A 645 -19.55 18.53 -2.57
C ILE A 645 -18.41 18.19 -3.53
N PHE A 646 -18.70 18.07 -4.84
CA PHE A 646 -17.67 17.86 -5.86
C PHE A 646 -16.61 18.97 -5.90
N GLU A 647 -17.02 20.24 -5.91
CA GLU A 647 -16.07 21.36 -5.94
C GLU A 647 -15.20 21.40 -4.67
N ASP A 648 -15.79 21.13 -3.50
CA ASP A 648 -15.05 21.09 -2.23
C ASP A 648 -14.03 19.93 -2.18
N ILE A 649 -14.43 18.70 -2.54
CA ILE A 649 -13.52 17.54 -2.54
C ILE A 649 -12.44 17.68 -3.62
N SER A 650 -12.78 18.17 -4.82
CA SER A 650 -11.80 18.46 -5.87
C SER A 650 -10.75 19.46 -5.39
N GLY A 651 -11.18 20.50 -4.65
CA GLY A 651 -10.29 21.44 -3.99
C GLY A 651 -9.34 20.78 -2.98
N ILE A 652 -9.81 19.82 -2.19
CA ILE A 652 -8.97 19.05 -1.26
C ILE A 652 -7.93 18.23 -2.03
N TYR A 653 -8.34 17.50 -3.07
CA TYR A 653 -7.42 16.73 -3.92
C TYR A 653 -6.32 17.60 -4.52
N ILE A 654 -6.66 18.80 -5.03
CA ILE A 654 -5.68 19.74 -5.59
C ILE A 654 -4.69 20.22 -4.52
N ARG A 655 -5.17 20.59 -3.32
CA ARG A 655 -4.31 21.04 -2.21
C ARG A 655 -3.36 19.94 -1.77
N ILE A 656 -3.86 18.75 -1.46
CA ILE A 656 -3.03 17.62 -1.03
C ILE A 656 -2.02 17.25 -2.13
N ARG A 657 -2.45 17.15 -3.39
CA ARG A 657 -1.57 16.82 -4.52
C ARG A 657 -0.45 17.86 -4.71
N SER A 658 -0.75 19.16 -4.58
CA SER A 658 0.26 20.22 -4.74
C SER A 658 1.36 20.19 -3.68
N GLN A 659 1.09 19.62 -2.50
CA GLN A 659 2.05 19.52 -1.39
C GLN A 659 2.55 18.09 -1.18
N PHE A 660 2.17 17.16 -2.06
CA PHE A 660 2.42 15.73 -1.90
C PHE A 660 3.91 15.37 -1.79
N ASN A 661 4.77 16.10 -2.52
CA ASN A 661 6.22 15.92 -2.48
C ASN A 661 6.88 16.55 -1.24
N ALA A 662 6.21 17.53 -0.61
CA ALA A 662 6.70 18.23 0.57
C ALA A 662 6.26 17.55 1.87
N TYR A 663 5.08 16.94 1.88
CA TYR A 663 4.60 16.16 3.02
C TYR A 663 5.38 14.87 3.19
N LYS A 664 5.68 14.54 4.44
CA LYS A 664 6.14 13.21 4.81
C LYS A 664 5.04 12.20 4.49
N GLU A 665 5.41 11.01 4.02
CA GLU A 665 4.46 9.91 3.78
C GLU A 665 3.49 9.69 4.96
N GLU A 666 4.00 9.75 6.19
CA GLU A 666 3.23 9.46 7.41
C GLU A 666 2.21 10.56 7.78
N GLU A 667 2.31 11.76 7.20
CA GLU A 667 1.45 12.91 7.53
C GLU A 667 0.23 13.07 6.59
N ILE A 668 0.28 12.49 5.40
CA ILE A 668 -0.69 12.72 4.32
C ILE A 668 -2.11 12.37 4.75
N LYS A 669 -2.30 11.21 5.38
CA LYS A 669 -3.64 10.74 5.78
C LYS A 669 -4.28 11.64 6.84
N SER A 670 -3.49 12.07 7.83
CA SER A 670 -3.95 13.04 8.83
C SER A 670 -4.39 14.35 8.20
N LYS A 671 -3.66 14.85 7.19
CA LYS A 671 -4.03 16.05 6.44
C LYS A 671 -5.31 15.88 5.64
N ILE A 672 -5.52 14.72 5.03
CA ILE A 672 -6.78 14.39 4.33
C ILE A 672 -7.94 14.44 5.32
N MET A 673 -7.82 13.77 6.48
CA MET A 673 -8.88 13.76 7.50
C MET A 673 -9.21 15.16 8.03
N GLU A 674 -8.18 15.96 8.35
CA GLU A 674 -8.35 17.35 8.80
C GLU A 674 -9.14 18.19 7.79
N GLU A 675 -8.81 18.08 6.50
CA GLU A 675 -9.48 18.79 5.41
C GLU A 675 -10.92 18.32 5.20
N LEU A 676 -11.19 17.01 5.25
CA LEU A 676 -12.54 16.44 5.15
C LEU A 676 -13.43 16.96 6.28
N ILE A 677 -12.95 16.91 7.52
CA ILE A 677 -13.71 17.37 8.70
C ILE A 677 -13.96 18.87 8.61
N HIS A 678 -12.93 19.65 8.25
CA HIS A 678 -13.07 21.10 8.09
C HIS A 678 -14.12 21.47 7.02
N LYS A 679 -14.18 20.71 5.91
CA LYS A 679 -15.17 20.89 4.84
C LYS A 679 -16.49 20.16 5.08
N LYS A 680 -16.63 19.44 6.20
CA LYS A 680 -17.80 18.60 6.52
C LYS A 680 -18.12 17.57 5.44
N LEU A 681 -17.08 17.00 4.84
CA LEU A 681 -17.18 15.95 3.82
C LEU A 681 -16.81 14.57 4.35
N ASP A 682 -16.34 14.48 5.60
CA ASP A 682 -16.12 13.20 6.25
C ASP A 682 -17.46 12.44 6.45
N PRO A 683 -17.45 11.10 6.43
CA PRO A 683 -18.65 10.27 6.59
C PRO A 683 -19.57 10.68 7.76
N GLU A 684 -19.04 11.03 8.93
CA GLU A 684 -19.88 11.45 10.06
C GLU A 684 -20.60 12.77 9.80
N SER A 685 -19.92 13.75 9.21
CA SER A 685 -20.55 15.01 8.82
C SER A 685 -21.64 14.79 7.78
N LEU A 686 -21.42 13.90 6.79
CA LEU A 686 -22.42 13.56 5.79
C LEU A 686 -23.64 12.88 6.41
N ILE A 687 -23.44 11.95 7.37
CA ILE A 687 -24.54 11.35 8.12
C ILE A 687 -25.35 12.44 8.84
N LYS A 688 -24.69 13.35 9.56
CA LYS A 688 -25.37 14.45 10.27
C LYS A 688 -26.13 15.35 9.30
N GLU A 689 -25.59 15.61 8.11
CA GLU A 689 -26.28 16.39 7.08
C GLU A 689 -27.54 15.66 6.59
N ILE A 690 -27.45 14.37 6.29
CA ILE A 690 -28.56 13.52 5.84
C ILE A 690 -29.65 13.42 6.92
N GLU A 691 -29.30 13.10 8.16
CA GLU A 691 -30.26 12.94 9.27
C GLU A 691 -31.04 14.23 9.58
N ASN A 692 -30.46 15.39 9.28
CA ASN A 692 -31.11 16.69 9.47
C ASN A 692 -32.05 17.08 8.31
N ALA A 693 -32.06 16.32 7.21
CA ALA A 693 -32.86 16.59 6.02
C ALA A 693 -33.79 15.43 5.64
N PRO A 694 -34.69 14.96 6.53
CA PRO A 694 -35.69 13.96 6.15
C PRO A 694 -36.65 14.52 5.11
N LEU A 695 -36.99 13.72 4.10
CA LEU A 695 -37.76 14.12 2.94
C LEU A 695 -39.18 14.60 3.32
N ASN A 696 -39.78 13.97 4.34
CA ASN A 696 -41.11 14.32 4.85
C ASN A 696 -41.18 15.67 5.60
N LYS A 697 -40.05 16.35 5.83
CA LYS A 697 -40.00 17.72 6.39
C LYS A 697 -39.92 18.81 5.32
N LEU A 698 -39.86 18.47 4.04
CA LEU A 698 -39.86 19.47 2.97
C LEU A 698 -41.18 20.24 2.90
N PRO A 699 -41.14 21.52 2.49
CA PRO A 699 -42.34 22.30 2.23
C PRO A 699 -43.21 21.62 1.15
N GLN A 700 -44.51 21.63 1.37
CA GLN A 700 -45.48 21.03 0.46
C GLN A 700 -45.86 22.00 -0.67
N ILE A 701 -46.28 21.47 -1.82
CA ILE A 701 -46.93 22.23 -2.89
C ILE A 701 -48.34 21.71 -3.18
#